data_AF-R6FRR1-F1
#
_entry.id   AF-R6FRR1-F1
#
_cell.length_a   1.000
_cell.length_b   1.000
_cell.length_c   1.000
_cell.angle_alpha   90.00
_cell.angle_beta   90.00
_cell.angle_gamma   90.00
#
_symmetry.space_group_name_H-M   'P 1'
#
loop_
_entity.id
_entity.type
_entity.pdbx_description
1 polymer ?
#
loop_
_entity_poly.entity_id
_entity_poly.type
_entity_poly.pdbx_seq_one_letter_code
_entity_poly.pdbx_strand_id
1 'polypeptide(L)'
;MKIMERYTFFTWRHWIAICIVLVCASCSDDDKELQEYLMSVSGSETIFEQGFSFDENASSQSVSFETGQSWKAKLTGVTDGWCSIHPASGGAGTNTITVSVGKNETQAARVAKLLIAAGSLSREISISQSASVLVVPEGLSYSPESPDADQPLTITFKAASSSALYGYTGDVYIHIGVVNEGAWLFVPAEWNENIAKCKMTASGSNVWSITLSPTVREWFGSGTTPVNQLGIVVRSADGNKKGIEEDSFVQVNDSKYEGFVPAEVKEATMPAGVVEGINVVDNSTVTLVLYDRDKNGNHKDFAHVVGDFNNWTLSNDEKSQMYRDNAAGCWWITLTDLQADKEYAFQYYVGTKDGETIRLADAYTEKILDPDNDPYIPASVYDGNLTYPEGGRGIVSTFKISGDTYTWKVNNFQITEPGQLVIYEMHLRDFTTSGDLNGAMDKISYLKQIGVNAIELMPVQEFDGNDSWGYNPCFYFAMDKAYGTKNRYKQFIDACHEAGMAVILDVVYNHATGSHPFAKLYWDSSKNKTAANNPYFNVDAPHPYSVFHDFNHEEPLVRKFVKRNLQFLLEEYKLDGFRFDLTKGFTQTASNESTASNYDANRIAILKDYNAAIKQAKSDAYVILEHFCDAREEQELAADGMHLWRNMNYAYCQTAMGYKEGSAFSGLYEKTYGWVGFMESHDEERMGYKQSQWGDGVLATDLAARMDQLQLNTAFFLTVPGPKMIWQFGELGYDFSINSNQDGTAVSEEYRTHRKPIRWDYLDNADRKELHDIYARLMTLRNGNPELFDEGALFEWKVGEADWNDGRSLLLESVAGKQIVVVGNFTQAAINVDFPAEAGSWNNYFTSEKETVGKTVNVPAHGYKVYTNF
;
A
#
# COMPACT_ATOMS: atom_id res chain seq x y z
N MET A 1 -50.65 15.49 -37.12
CA MET A 1 -51.83 15.31 -38.00
C MET A 1 -52.73 16.54 -37.88
N LYS A 2 -53.50 16.83 -38.93
CA LYS A 2 -54.47 17.93 -39.10
C LYS A 2 -55.35 18.32 -37.88
N ILE A 3 -55.64 19.64 -37.81
CA ILE A 3 -56.96 20.29 -37.56
C ILE A 3 -57.48 20.27 -36.10
N MET A 4 -57.85 21.37 -35.40
CA MET A 4 -58.49 22.68 -35.70
C MET A 4 -60.01 22.70 -35.44
N GLU A 5 -60.44 23.41 -34.39
CA GLU A 5 -61.71 24.15 -34.22
C GLU A 5 -61.57 25.02 -32.94
N ARG A 6 -61.87 26.33 -32.86
CA ARG A 6 -63.00 27.20 -33.29
C ARG A 6 -64.23 27.15 -32.36
N TYR A 7 -64.60 28.32 -31.82
CA TYR A 7 -65.95 28.97 -31.77
C TYR A 7 -65.74 30.27 -30.94
N THR A 8 -65.93 31.55 -31.34
CA THR A 8 -66.73 32.35 -32.30
C THR A 8 -68.19 32.66 -31.90
N PHE A 9 -68.67 33.88 -32.27
CA PHE A 9 -70.03 34.47 -32.17
C PHE A 9 -70.36 35.29 -30.88
N PHE A 10 -71.04 36.46 -30.91
CA PHE A 10 -71.30 37.48 -31.97
C PHE A 10 -72.07 38.74 -31.43
N THR A 11 -71.70 39.97 -31.86
CA THR A 11 -72.62 41.15 -32.16
C THR A 11 -73.58 41.72 -31.07
N TRP A 12 -74.24 42.89 -31.13
CA TRP A 12 -74.31 44.11 -32.01
C TRP A 12 -74.82 45.31 -31.13
N ARG A 13 -74.38 46.57 -31.28
CA ARG A 13 -74.87 47.64 -32.21
C ARG A 13 -76.30 48.16 -31.87
N HIS A 14 -76.63 49.45 -31.70
CA HIS A 14 -76.16 50.72 -32.33
C HIS A 14 -75.88 51.81 -31.24
N TRP A 15 -76.19 53.15 -31.22
CA TRP A 15 -76.89 54.16 -32.06
C TRP A 15 -76.50 55.63 -31.65
N ILE A 16 -76.83 56.63 -32.49
CA ILE A 16 -77.27 58.06 -32.28
C ILE A 16 -76.72 58.93 -31.11
N ALA A 17 -76.39 60.24 -31.20
CA ALA A 17 -75.95 61.18 -32.28
C ALA A 17 -75.64 62.60 -31.71
N ILE A 18 -74.73 63.36 -32.34
CA ILE A 18 -74.76 64.82 -32.73
C ILE A 18 -75.40 65.86 -31.76
N CYS A 19 -74.90 67.10 -31.50
CA CYS A 19 -73.61 67.83 -31.54
C CYS A 19 -73.93 69.35 -31.38
N ILE A 20 -73.04 70.15 -30.76
CA ILE A 20 -72.80 71.62 -31.03
C ILE A 20 -73.94 72.63 -30.67
N VAL A 21 -73.73 73.89 -30.18
CA VAL A 21 -72.67 74.57 -29.38
C VAL A 21 -73.16 76.02 -29.01
N LEU A 22 -72.33 76.87 -28.35
CA LEU A 22 -72.44 78.36 -28.16
C LEU A 22 -73.37 79.00 -27.08
N VAL A 23 -72.75 79.37 -25.95
CA VAL A 23 -72.57 80.77 -25.43
C VAL A 23 -73.65 81.54 -24.62
N CYS A 24 -73.14 82.21 -23.57
CA CYS A 24 -73.46 83.54 -22.98
C CYS A 24 -74.05 83.64 -21.55
N ALA A 25 -73.48 84.62 -20.82
CA ALA A 25 -74.00 85.40 -19.69
C ALA A 25 -74.33 84.76 -18.31
N SER A 26 -73.62 85.30 -17.30
CA SER A 26 -73.85 85.32 -15.84
C SER A 26 -75.29 85.29 -15.31
N CYS A 27 -75.53 84.51 -14.24
CA CYS A 27 -75.67 85.00 -12.85
C CYS A 27 -75.95 83.88 -11.82
N SER A 28 -75.63 84.16 -10.54
CA SER A 28 -76.14 83.55 -9.27
C SER A 28 -76.23 82.01 -9.10
N ASP A 29 -75.47 81.53 -8.12
CA ASP A 29 -75.86 80.61 -7.03
C ASP A 29 -76.52 79.25 -7.36
N ASP A 30 -75.79 78.15 -7.13
CA ASP A 30 -76.09 77.17 -6.05
C ASP A 30 -75.00 76.07 -5.95
N ASP A 31 -74.87 75.45 -4.76
CA ASP A 31 -73.78 74.51 -4.41
C ASP A 31 -73.80 73.16 -5.15
N LYS A 32 -72.60 72.57 -5.33
CA LYS A 32 -72.40 71.12 -5.42
C LYS A 32 -70.98 70.67 -5.07
N GLU A 33 -70.90 69.59 -4.30
CA GLU A 33 -69.70 69.10 -3.63
C GLU A 33 -68.73 68.34 -4.56
N LEU A 34 -67.44 68.36 -4.21
CA LEU A 34 -66.42 67.46 -4.76
C LEU A 34 -66.65 66.05 -4.18
N GLN A 35 -67.12 65.10 -4.99
CA GLN A 35 -67.23 63.70 -4.55
C GLN A 35 -65.84 63.09 -4.32
N GLU A 36 -65.52 62.80 -3.06
CA GLU A 36 -64.37 61.98 -2.71
C GLU A 36 -64.65 60.50 -3.03
N TYR A 37 -63.73 59.86 -3.73
CA TYR A 37 -63.69 58.41 -3.93
C TYR A 37 -62.25 57.92 -4.02
N LEU A 38 -62.03 56.64 -3.71
CA LEU A 38 -60.75 55.95 -3.84
C LEU A 38 -61.04 54.47 -4.10
N MET A 39 -60.90 54.02 -5.35
CA MET A 39 -61.30 52.67 -5.78
C MET A 39 -60.26 52.04 -6.70
N SER A 40 -60.11 50.71 -6.68
CA SER A 40 -59.30 49.96 -7.64
C SER A 40 -59.83 50.13 -9.06
N VAL A 41 -58.92 50.27 -10.04
CA VAL A 41 -59.28 50.06 -11.46
C VAL A 41 -59.01 48.60 -11.86
N SER A 42 -59.53 48.19 -13.02
CA SER A 42 -59.48 46.77 -13.41
C SER A 42 -58.07 46.30 -13.77
N GLY A 43 -57.73 45.09 -13.33
CA GLY A 43 -56.35 44.57 -13.29
C GLY A 43 -55.61 44.91 -12.01
N SER A 44 -56.30 45.26 -10.93
CA SER A 44 -55.70 45.61 -9.62
C SER A 44 -56.59 45.26 -8.40
N GLU A 45 -57.77 44.70 -8.64
CA GLU A 45 -58.77 44.31 -7.65
C GLU A 45 -58.18 43.35 -6.59
N THR A 46 -57.51 42.28 -7.02
CA THR A 46 -56.93 41.27 -6.13
C THR A 46 -55.89 41.85 -5.17
N ILE A 47 -55.03 42.76 -5.65
CA ILE A 47 -54.02 43.42 -4.78
C ILE A 47 -54.70 44.42 -3.83
N PHE A 48 -55.76 45.10 -4.28
CA PHE A 48 -56.54 45.99 -3.41
C PHE A 48 -57.25 45.25 -2.27
N GLU A 49 -57.66 44.00 -2.47
CA GLU A 49 -58.36 43.19 -1.47
C GLU A 49 -57.43 42.33 -0.61
N GLN A 50 -56.43 41.67 -1.21
CA GLN A 50 -55.61 40.64 -0.55
C GLN A 50 -54.18 41.11 -0.22
N GLY A 51 -53.72 42.20 -0.84
CA GLY A 51 -52.38 42.73 -0.68
C GLY A 51 -51.38 42.26 -1.74
N PHE A 52 -50.14 42.73 -1.59
CA PHE A 52 -48.99 42.29 -2.36
C PHE A 52 -48.34 41.06 -1.69
N SER A 53 -47.93 40.09 -2.50
CA SER A 53 -47.23 38.90 -2.01
C SER A 53 -45.97 38.65 -2.85
N PHE A 54 -44.83 38.56 -2.17
CA PHE A 54 -43.50 38.43 -2.75
C PHE A 54 -42.80 37.16 -2.22
N ASP A 55 -41.98 36.54 -3.06
CA ASP A 55 -41.06 35.48 -2.65
C ASP A 55 -39.81 36.07 -1.98
N GLU A 56 -38.84 35.24 -1.60
CA GLU A 56 -37.60 35.74 -0.96
C GLU A 56 -36.74 36.65 -1.87
N ASN A 57 -37.03 36.72 -3.18
CA ASN A 57 -36.22 37.45 -4.15
C ASN A 57 -36.54 38.96 -4.21
N ALA A 58 -35.56 39.74 -4.68
CA ALA A 58 -35.76 41.15 -5.00
C ALA A 58 -36.64 41.29 -6.25
N SER A 59 -37.79 41.95 -6.10
CA SER A 59 -38.81 42.01 -7.16
C SER A 59 -39.74 43.23 -6.98
N SER A 60 -40.72 43.40 -7.87
CA SER A 60 -41.66 44.53 -7.83
C SER A 60 -43.02 44.18 -8.42
N GLN A 61 -44.07 44.78 -7.88
CA GLN A 61 -45.47 44.63 -8.31
C GLN A 61 -46.15 46.00 -8.27
N SER A 62 -47.16 46.23 -9.10
CA SER A 62 -47.85 47.51 -9.20
C SER A 62 -49.35 47.38 -8.97
N VAL A 63 -49.96 48.41 -8.38
CA VAL A 63 -51.40 48.49 -8.14
C VAL A 63 -51.95 49.82 -8.64
N SER A 64 -53.09 49.77 -9.33
CA SER A 64 -53.72 50.93 -9.95
C SER A 64 -55.08 51.25 -9.33
N PHE A 65 -55.39 52.54 -9.21
CA PHE A 65 -56.62 53.05 -8.59
C PHE A 65 -57.04 54.38 -9.20
N GLU A 66 -58.30 54.75 -8.98
CA GLU A 66 -58.87 56.04 -9.37
C GLU A 66 -59.36 56.79 -8.14
N THR A 67 -59.17 58.10 -8.13
CA THR A 67 -59.62 58.96 -7.04
C THR A 67 -60.02 60.36 -7.51
N GLY A 68 -61.05 60.93 -6.90
CA GLY A 68 -61.51 62.30 -7.16
C GLY A 68 -60.63 63.40 -6.55
N GLN A 69 -59.57 63.05 -5.81
CA GLN A 69 -58.71 63.99 -5.08
C GLN A 69 -57.22 63.75 -5.32
N SER A 70 -56.40 64.75 -5.01
CA SER A 70 -54.95 64.54 -4.91
C SER A 70 -54.62 63.64 -3.71
N TRP A 71 -53.68 62.72 -3.89
CA TRP A 71 -53.40 61.64 -2.94
C TRP A 71 -51.94 61.58 -2.52
N LYS A 72 -51.69 60.92 -1.39
CA LYS A 72 -50.36 60.55 -0.88
C LYS A 72 -50.36 59.10 -0.43
N ALA A 73 -49.23 58.43 -0.58
CA ALA A 73 -49.02 57.08 -0.09
C ALA A 73 -47.77 57.01 0.79
N LYS A 74 -47.79 56.13 1.80
CA LYS A 74 -46.64 55.83 2.65
C LYS A 74 -46.63 54.35 3.02
N LEU A 75 -45.43 53.84 3.32
CA LEU A 75 -45.27 52.55 3.95
C LEU A 75 -45.33 52.68 5.48
N THR A 76 -45.87 51.66 6.15
CA THR A 76 -45.83 51.46 7.61
C THR A 76 -45.44 50.01 7.90
N GLY A 77 -44.85 49.75 9.07
CA GLY A 77 -44.33 48.42 9.45
C GLY A 77 -42.97 48.05 8.83
N VAL A 78 -42.41 48.86 7.93
CA VAL A 78 -41.06 48.66 7.39
C VAL A 78 -40.02 49.14 8.40
N THR A 79 -39.35 48.22 9.07
CA THR A 79 -37.99 48.48 9.60
C THR A 79 -36.98 48.36 8.47
N ASP A 80 -35.80 48.98 8.64
CA ASP A 80 -34.59 48.69 7.85
C ASP A 80 -34.66 48.91 6.32
N GLY A 81 -35.75 49.50 5.82
CA GLY A 81 -35.88 49.99 4.43
C GLY A 81 -36.09 48.91 3.37
N TRP A 82 -36.38 47.66 3.72
CA TRP A 82 -36.46 46.53 2.78
C TRP A 82 -37.55 46.62 1.69
N CYS A 83 -38.49 47.55 1.85
CA CYS A 83 -39.61 47.79 0.94
C CYS A 83 -39.71 49.30 0.63
N SER A 84 -40.03 49.62 -0.63
CA SER A 84 -40.14 50.99 -1.15
C SER A 84 -41.34 51.15 -2.09
N ILE A 85 -41.75 52.40 -2.37
CA ILE A 85 -42.86 52.72 -3.28
C ILE A 85 -42.55 53.88 -4.21
N HIS A 86 -43.09 53.82 -5.43
CA HIS A 86 -43.06 54.94 -6.38
C HIS A 86 -44.30 54.97 -7.29
N PRO A 87 -44.89 56.15 -7.56
CA PRO A 87 -44.70 57.43 -6.87
C PRO A 87 -45.39 57.42 -5.49
N ALA A 88 -44.97 58.32 -4.59
CA ALA A 88 -45.55 58.43 -3.24
C ALA A 88 -46.70 59.48 -3.15
N SER A 89 -47.09 60.11 -4.26
CA SER A 89 -48.19 61.07 -4.33
C SER A 89 -48.58 61.36 -5.78
N GLY A 90 -49.81 61.80 -6.02
CA GLY A 90 -50.32 62.18 -7.33
C GLY A 90 -51.59 63.01 -7.28
N GLY A 91 -52.13 63.34 -8.45
CA GLY A 91 -53.38 64.10 -8.60
C GLY A 91 -54.62 63.20 -8.70
N ALA A 92 -55.79 63.83 -8.84
CA ALA A 92 -57.05 63.14 -9.14
C ALA A 92 -57.00 62.45 -10.53
N GLY A 93 -57.85 61.43 -10.69
CA GLY A 93 -57.89 60.53 -11.86
C GLY A 93 -57.23 59.17 -11.59
N THR A 94 -56.93 58.43 -12.66
CA THR A 94 -56.30 57.10 -12.57
C THR A 94 -54.81 57.21 -12.29
N ASN A 95 -54.33 56.46 -11.30
CA ASN A 95 -52.97 56.46 -10.81
C ASN A 95 -52.48 55.02 -10.58
N THR A 96 -51.16 54.82 -10.55
CA THR A 96 -50.52 53.52 -10.30
C THR A 96 -49.36 53.71 -9.32
N ILE A 97 -49.27 52.86 -8.30
CA ILE A 97 -48.11 52.76 -7.40
C ILE A 97 -47.41 51.43 -7.66
N THR A 98 -46.10 51.46 -7.84
CA THR A 98 -45.24 50.27 -7.78
C THR A 98 -44.69 50.11 -6.37
N VAL A 99 -44.81 48.90 -5.81
CA VAL A 99 -44.11 48.43 -4.61
C VAL A 99 -42.90 47.62 -5.04
N SER A 100 -41.74 47.91 -4.46
CA SER A 100 -40.46 47.25 -4.76
C SER A 100 -39.81 46.75 -3.48
N VAL A 101 -39.43 45.47 -3.45
CA VAL A 101 -38.81 44.78 -2.30
C VAL A 101 -37.39 44.33 -2.63
N GLY A 102 -36.50 44.43 -1.64
CA GLY A 102 -35.18 43.77 -1.68
C GLY A 102 -35.30 42.27 -1.41
N LYS A 103 -34.21 41.51 -1.62
CA LYS A 103 -34.14 40.10 -1.22
C LYS A 103 -34.35 39.98 0.31
N ASN A 104 -35.06 38.94 0.76
CA ASN A 104 -35.11 38.58 2.17
C ASN A 104 -34.09 37.49 2.44
N GLU A 105 -33.05 37.81 3.21
CA GLU A 105 -31.97 36.88 3.56
C GLU A 105 -32.13 36.34 4.99
N THR A 106 -33.25 36.68 5.64
CA THR A 106 -33.59 36.22 6.99
C THR A 106 -34.53 35.01 6.94
N GLN A 107 -34.38 34.09 7.89
CA GLN A 107 -35.26 32.93 8.05
C GLN A 107 -36.65 33.27 8.62
N ALA A 108 -37.05 34.55 8.61
CA ALA A 108 -38.35 35.04 9.05
C ALA A 108 -39.08 35.73 7.90
N ALA A 109 -40.39 35.46 7.77
CA ALA A 109 -41.24 36.19 6.84
C ALA A 109 -41.49 37.60 7.37
N ARG A 110 -41.47 38.60 6.48
CA ARG A 110 -41.60 40.03 6.83
C ARG A 110 -42.81 40.67 6.17
N VAL A 111 -43.46 41.57 6.90
CA VAL A 111 -44.74 42.18 6.50
C VAL A 111 -44.69 43.69 6.70
N ALA A 112 -45.18 44.41 5.71
CA ALA A 112 -45.36 45.86 5.68
C ALA A 112 -46.78 46.20 5.21
N LYS A 113 -47.12 47.49 5.24
CA LYS A 113 -48.42 48.00 4.82
C LYS A 113 -48.25 49.27 3.99
N LEU A 114 -48.94 49.33 2.86
CA LEU A 114 -49.09 50.52 2.02
C LEU A 114 -50.38 51.25 2.42
N LEU A 115 -50.27 52.45 2.97
CA LEU A 115 -51.41 53.32 3.25
C LEU A 115 -51.48 54.40 2.15
N ILE A 116 -52.54 54.37 1.35
CA ILE A 116 -52.91 55.38 0.37
C ILE A 116 -54.00 56.27 0.98
N ALA A 117 -53.88 57.59 0.91
CA ALA A 117 -54.88 58.55 1.40
C ALA A 117 -55.16 59.63 0.36
N ALA A 118 -56.44 59.94 0.15
CA ALA A 118 -56.93 60.91 -0.83
C ALA A 118 -58.18 61.61 -0.26
N GLY A 119 -58.08 62.91 0.01
CA GLY A 119 -59.12 63.61 0.77
C GLY A 119 -59.25 63.09 2.21
N SER A 120 -60.48 62.84 2.66
CA SER A 120 -60.76 62.13 3.93
C SER A 120 -60.62 60.61 3.84
N LEU A 121 -60.59 60.06 2.63
CA LEU A 121 -60.55 58.61 2.40
C LEU A 121 -59.12 58.05 2.51
N SER A 122 -59.02 56.80 2.98
CA SER A 122 -57.77 56.04 2.90
C SER A 122 -58.01 54.54 2.70
N ARG A 123 -57.02 53.87 2.10
CA ARG A 123 -56.95 52.42 1.92
C ARG A 123 -55.62 51.93 2.43
N GLU A 124 -55.64 50.93 3.31
CA GLU A 124 -54.47 50.16 3.69
C GLU A 124 -54.42 48.86 2.89
N ILE A 125 -53.24 48.52 2.36
CA ILE A 125 -52.97 47.33 1.55
C ILE A 125 -51.77 46.61 2.17
N SER A 126 -51.91 45.31 2.46
CA SER A 126 -50.82 44.50 3.03
C SER A 126 -49.71 44.24 2.01
N ILE A 127 -48.48 44.05 2.47
CA ILE A 127 -47.31 43.64 1.70
C ILE A 127 -46.61 42.55 2.49
N SER A 128 -46.58 41.31 2.00
CA SER A 128 -45.86 40.20 2.65
C SER A 128 -44.73 39.67 1.77
N GLN A 129 -43.60 39.34 2.40
CA GLN A 129 -42.47 38.68 1.76
C GLN A 129 -42.05 37.43 2.54
N SER A 130 -41.87 36.30 1.84
CA SER A 130 -41.45 35.02 2.42
C SER A 130 -40.09 35.07 3.11
N ALA A 131 -39.88 34.16 4.07
CA ALA A 131 -38.57 33.87 4.67
C ALA A 131 -37.61 33.24 3.63
N SER A 132 -36.30 33.41 3.82
CA SER A 132 -35.31 32.59 3.12
C SER A 132 -35.26 31.18 3.71
N VAL A 133 -35.21 30.17 2.84
CA VAL A 133 -35.08 28.76 3.25
C VAL A 133 -33.60 28.39 3.38
N LEU A 134 -33.17 27.93 4.55
CA LEU A 134 -31.81 27.39 4.73
C LEU A 134 -31.66 26.06 4.00
N VAL A 135 -31.15 26.10 2.77
CA VAL A 135 -30.81 24.90 1.99
C VAL A 135 -29.51 24.32 2.52
N VAL A 136 -29.61 23.33 3.42
CA VAL A 136 -28.47 22.49 3.78
C VAL A 136 -28.08 21.66 2.52
N PRO A 137 -26.86 21.84 1.97
CA PRO A 137 -26.40 21.09 0.82
C PRO A 137 -26.15 19.63 1.20
N GLU A 138 -26.13 18.72 0.22
CA GLU A 138 -25.73 17.33 0.47
C GLU A 138 -24.21 17.23 0.66
N GLY A 139 -23.77 16.27 1.48
CA GLY A 139 -22.37 16.18 1.94
C GLY A 139 -22.14 16.98 3.22
N LEU A 140 -20.94 17.56 3.36
CA LEU A 140 -20.55 18.39 4.51
C LEU A 140 -20.72 19.88 4.23
N SER A 141 -21.05 20.62 5.28
CA SER A 141 -21.19 22.08 5.28
C SER A 141 -20.81 22.67 6.65
N TYR A 142 -20.38 23.92 6.65
CA TYR A 142 -19.71 24.54 7.80
C TYR A 142 -20.29 25.93 8.09
N SER A 143 -20.38 26.30 9.37
CA SER A 143 -20.77 27.63 9.80
C SER A 143 -19.85 28.10 10.94
N PRO A 144 -19.05 29.17 10.75
CA PRO A 144 -18.94 30.00 9.53
C PRO A 144 -18.39 29.24 8.31
N GLU A 145 -18.70 29.73 7.10
CA GLU A 145 -18.24 29.14 5.83
C GLU A 145 -16.72 29.22 5.64
N SER A 146 -16.08 30.21 6.28
CA SER A 146 -14.63 30.31 6.48
C SER A 146 -14.31 30.01 7.95
N PRO A 147 -13.93 28.78 8.31
CA PRO A 147 -13.56 28.44 9.68
C PRO A 147 -12.33 29.20 10.16
N ASP A 148 -12.25 29.47 11.47
CA ASP A 148 -11.09 30.05 12.14
C ASP A 148 -10.79 29.22 13.41
N ALA A 149 -9.51 28.96 13.66
CA ALA A 149 -9.03 28.10 14.74
C ALA A 149 -9.48 28.59 16.13
N ASP A 150 -9.61 29.92 16.30
CA ASP A 150 -9.95 30.60 17.54
C ASP A 150 -11.39 31.12 17.55
N GLN A 151 -12.27 30.53 16.73
CA GLN A 151 -13.72 30.73 16.74
C GLN A 151 -14.45 29.38 16.91
N PRO A 152 -15.73 29.36 17.34
CA PRO A 152 -16.54 28.14 17.30
C PRO A 152 -16.91 27.76 15.86
N LEU A 153 -16.95 26.46 15.58
CA LEU A 153 -17.29 25.92 14.25
C LEU A 153 -18.43 24.91 14.36
N THR A 154 -19.52 25.12 13.61
CA THR A 154 -20.58 24.11 13.46
C THR A 154 -20.41 23.36 12.15
N ILE A 155 -20.19 22.05 12.24
CA ILE A 155 -20.11 21.11 11.12
C ILE A 155 -21.49 20.47 10.97
N THR A 156 -22.04 20.47 9.76
CA THR A 156 -23.31 19.82 9.42
C THR A 156 -23.11 18.85 8.26
N PHE A 157 -23.50 17.60 8.46
CA PHE A 157 -23.53 16.55 7.44
C PHE A 157 -24.97 16.24 7.04
N LYS A 158 -25.22 16.19 5.73
CA LYS A 158 -26.47 15.71 5.14
C LYS A 158 -26.18 14.57 4.19
N ALA A 159 -26.69 13.38 4.51
CA ALA A 159 -26.51 12.21 3.65
C ALA A 159 -27.27 12.40 2.32
N ALA A 160 -26.52 12.35 1.21
CA ALA A 160 -27.06 12.19 -0.14
C ALA A 160 -27.70 10.80 -0.30
N SER A 161 -28.55 10.61 -1.31
CA SER A 161 -29.23 9.32 -1.57
C SER A 161 -28.29 8.15 -1.90
N SER A 162 -27.03 8.43 -2.23
CA SER A 162 -25.95 7.47 -2.44
C SER A 162 -25.17 7.09 -1.16
N SER A 163 -25.34 7.81 -0.06
CA SER A 163 -24.59 7.59 1.18
C SER A 163 -25.07 6.36 1.95
N ALA A 164 -24.14 5.59 2.54
CA ALA A 164 -24.49 4.44 3.38
C ALA A 164 -25.27 4.82 4.66
N LEU A 165 -25.24 6.11 5.04
CA LEU A 165 -26.02 6.70 6.14
C LEU A 165 -27.38 7.27 5.71
N TYR A 166 -27.76 7.21 4.41
CA TYR A 166 -29.08 7.65 3.97
C TYR A 166 -30.21 6.78 4.56
N GLY A 167 -31.16 7.41 5.25
CA GLY A 167 -32.23 6.70 5.97
C GLY A 167 -31.77 5.97 7.25
N TYR A 168 -30.52 6.18 7.69
CA TYR A 168 -30.01 5.60 8.93
C TYR A 168 -30.66 6.26 10.16
N THR A 169 -31.05 5.44 11.13
CA THR A 169 -31.78 5.85 12.34
C THR A 169 -31.02 5.62 13.65
N GLY A 170 -29.79 5.09 13.57
CA GLY A 170 -28.91 4.91 14.72
C GLY A 170 -28.12 6.17 15.07
N ASP A 171 -27.26 6.07 16.08
CA ASP A 171 -26.34 7.14 16.45
C ASP A 171 -25.26 7.33 15.38
N VAL A 172 -25.01 8.59 15.02
CA VAL A 172 -23.95 9.01 14.10
C VAL A 172 -22.86 9.76 14.86
N TYR A 173 -21.61 9.45 14.56
CA TYR A 173 -20.41 10.02 15.19
C TYR A 173 -19.53 10.65 14.12
N ILE A 174 -18.75 11.65 14.54
CA ILE A 174 -17.69 12.23 13.72
C ILE A 174 -16.33 11.71 14.22
N HIS A 175 -15.59 11.05 13.34
CA HIS A 175 -14.15 10.84 13.54
C HIS A 175 -13.45 12.07 12.91
N ILE A 176 -12.69 12.81 13.73
CA ILE A 176 -12.19 14.13 13.36
C ILE A 176 -10.83 14.37 13.99
N GLY A 177 -9.91 14.99 13.25
CA GLY A 177 -8.59 15.37 13.73
C GLY A 177 -8.13 16.71 13.14
N VAL A 178 -7.14 17.32 13.78
CA VAL A 178 -6.38 18.45 13.22
C VAL A 178 -5.33 17.87 12.28
N VAL A 179 -5.34 18.26 11.01
CA VAL A 179 -4.37 17.74 10.03
C VAL A 179 -3.20 18.70 9.91
N ASN A 180 -1.99 18.19 10.16
CA ASN A 180 -0.74 18.95 10.11
C ASN A 180 0.41 18.05 9.65
N GLU A 181 1.22 18.56 8.70
CA GLU A 181 2.31 17.80 8.06
C GLU A 181 1.86 16.44 7.47
N GLY A 182 0.59 16.35 7.05
CA GLY A 182 -0.04 15.12 6.52
C GLY A 182 -0.61 14.17 7.57
N ALA A 183 -0.28 14.35 8.86
CA ALA A 183 -0.77 13.50 9.95
C ALA A 183 -2.06 14.04 10.58
N TRP A 184 -2.94 13.14 11.04
CA TRP A 184 -4.10 13.49 11.88
C TRP A 184 -3.67 13.56 13.35
N LEU A 185 -3.84 14.72 13.98
CA LEU A 185 -3.44 15.02 15.35
C LEU A 185 -4.67 15.37 16.22
N PHE A 186 -4.53 15.19 17.54
CA PHE A 186 -5.59 15.48 18.54
C PHE A 186 -6.94 14.78 18.26
N VAL A 187 -6.91 13.65 17.54
CA VAL A 187 -8.08 12.81 17.25
C VAL A 187 -8.76 12.43 18.57
N PRO A 188 -9.97 12.91 18.89
CA PRO A 188 -10.47 12.78 20.27
C PRO A 188 -10.96 11.39 20.68
N ALA A 189 -11.08 10.46 19.73
CA ALA A 189 -11.57 9.10 19.92
C ALA A 189 -11.10 8.20 18.78
N GLU A 190 -10.72 6.96 19.10
CA GLU A 190 -10.30 5.97 18.12
C GLU A 190 -11.40 5.63 17.11
N TRP A 191 -11.03 5.05 15.96
CA TRP A 191 -11.99 4.74 14.89
C TRP A 191 -13.22 3.97 15.40
N ASN A 192 -13.03 2.98 16.27
CA ASN A 192 -14.10 2.16 16.86
C ASN A 192 -14.65 2.69 18.20
N GLU A 193 -14.20 3.85 18.69
CA GLU A 193 -14.61 4.40 19.99
C GLU A 193 -15.77 5.41 19.87
N ASN A 194 -16.79 5.28 20.72
CA ASN A 194 -18.01 6.09 20.66
C ASN A 194 -18.14 7.01 21.89
N ILE A 195 -17.35 8.07 21.94
CA ILE A 195 -17.42 9.05 23.04
C ILE A 195 -18.47 10.14 22.80
N ALA A 196 -19.05 10.65 23.89
CA ALA A 196 -20.06 11.71 23.83
C ALA A 196 -19.57 13.01 23.18
N LYS A 197 -18.27 13.33 23.26
CA LYS A 197 -17.64 14.49 22.60
C LYS A 197 -17.79 14.45 21.07
N CYS A 198 -17.80 13.26 20.48
CA CYS A 198 -17.81 13.04 19.02
C CYS A 198 -19.19 12.68 18.45
N LYS A 199 -20.25 12.65 19.29
CA LYS A 199 -21.60 12.29 18.85
C LYS A 199 -22.28 13.46 18.14
N MET A 200 -22.76 13.23 16.92
CA MET A 200 -23.50 14.24 16.15
C MET A 200 -24.98 14.26 16.55
N THR A 201 -25.58 15.44 16.59
CA THR A 201 -27.00 15.66 16.90
C THR A 201 -27.83 15.65 15.62
N ALA A 202 -28.85 14.80 15.53
CA ALA A 202 -29.78 14.81 14.40
C ALA A 202 -30.64 16.09 14.42
N SER A 203 -30.65 16.84 13.32
CA SER A 203 -31.40 18.11 13.18
C SER A 203 -32.46 18.07 12.07
N GLY A 204 -32.55 16.98 11.32
CA GLY A 204 -33.57 16.74 10.31
C GLY A 204 -33.44 15.35 9.70
N SER A 205 -34.35 14.98 8.79
CA SER A 205 -34.25 13.72 8.04
C SER A 205 -32.93 13.67 7.27
N ASN A 206 -32.07 12.69 7.60
CA ASN A 206 -30.74 12.53 7.02
C ASN A 206 -29.76 13.70 7.28
N VAL A 207 -30.00 14.54 8.30
CA VAL A 207 -29.12 15.67 8.66
C VAL A 207 -28.67 15.56 10.12
N TRP A 208 -27.36 15.63 10.34
CA TRP A 208 -26.71 15.65 11.65
C TRP A 208 -25.71 16.80 11.75
N SER A 209 -25.53 17.37 12.94
CA SER A 209 -24.58 18.45 13.18
C SER A 209 -23.84 18.34 14.52
N ILE A 210 -22.70 19.01 14.62
CA ILE A 210 -21.87 19.12 15.82
C ILE A 210 -21.18 20.48 15.86
N THR A 211 -21.01 21.07 17.05
CA THR A 211 -20.37 22.38 17.23
C THR A 211 -19.09 22.25 18.06
N LEU A 212 -17.95 22.45 17.39
CA LEU A 212 -16.65 22.58 18.04
C LEU A 212 -16.62 23.93 18.77
N SER A 213 -16.52 23.91 20.10
CA SER A 213 -16.67 25.08 20.96
C SER A 213 -15.97 24.86 22.32
N PRO A 214 -15.55 25.92 23.04
CA PRO A 214 -15.75 27.36 22.76
C PRO A 214 -15.04 27.87 21.50
N THR A 215 -13.91 27.28 21.12
CA THR A 215 -13.24 27.46 19.82
C THR A 215 -12.83 26.10 19.25
N VAL A 216 -12.46 26.04 17.96
CA VAL A 216 -11.91 24.79 17.37
C VAL A 216 -10.67 24.34 18.15
N ARG A 217 -9.70 25.25 18.36
CA ARG A 217 -8.43 25.00 19.08
C ARG A 217 -8.66 24.46 20.49
N GLU A 218 -9.55 25.08 21.27
CA GLU A 218 -9.87 24.63 22.63
C GLU A 218 -10.69 23.33 22.66
N TRP A 219 -11.50 23.06 21.64
CA TRP A 219 -12.25 21.80 21.53
C TRP A 219 -11.33 20.62 21.25
N PHE A 220 -10.32 20.77 20.40
CA PHE A 220 -9.26 19.76 20.24
C PHE A 220 -8.30 19.72 21.44
N GLY A 221 -8.04 20.87 22.07
CA GLY A 221 -7.01 21.03 23.08
C GLY A 221 -5.61 21.19 22.49
N SER A 222 -5.49 21.62 21.23
CA SER A 222 -4.23 21.59 20.47
C SER A 222 -3.16 22.60 20.92
N GLY A 223 -3.49 23.49 21.87
CA GLY A 223 -2.53 24.44 22.44
C GLY A 223 -1.90 25.35 21.38
N THR A 224 -0.58 25.28 21.23
CA THR A 224 0.18 26.05 20.22
C THR A 224 0.35 25.33 18.88
N THR A 225 -0.13 24.09 18.73
CA THR A 225 -0.07 23.34 17.46
C THR A 225 -1.10 23.91 16.48
N PRO A 226 -0.73 24.14 15.20
CA PRO A 226 -1.58 24.83 14.23
C PRO A 226 -2.86 24.06 13.94
N VAL A 227 -3.96 24.79 13.78
CA VAL A 227 -5.23 24.25 13.28
C VAL A 227 -5.52 24.84 11.91
N ASN A 228 -4.66 24.47 10.94
CA ASN A 228 -4.76 24.96 9.55
C ASN A 228 -5.74 24.11 8.72
N GLN A 229 -5.93 22.85 9.09
CA GLN A 229 -6.79 21.90 8.39
C GLN A 229 -7.44 20.94 9.39
N LEU A 230 -8.67 20.50 9.11
CA LEU A 230 -9.33 19.40 9.81
C LEU A 230 -9.58 18.24 8.84
N GLY A 231 -9.33 17.02 9.28
CA GLY A 231 -9.80 15.80 8.62
C GLY A 231 -11.12 15.37 9.25
N ILE A 232 -12.10 14.96 8.45
CA ILE A 232 -13.44 14.54 8.87
C ILE A 232 -13.84 13.24 8.16
N VAL A 233 -14.27 12.25 8.95
CA VAL A 233 -15.10 11.13 8.50
C VAL A 233 -16.34 11.05 9.38
N VAL A 234 -17.52 11.11 8.78
CA VAL A 234 -18.80 10.87 9.49
C VAL A 234 -19.14 9.40 9.39
N ARG A 235 -19.47 8.74 10.51
CA ARG A 235 -19.74 7.29 10.54
C ARG A 235 -20.89 6.87 11.43
N SER A 236 -21.39 5.65 11.20
CA SER A 236 -22.27 4.96 12.14
C SER A 236 -21.55 4.59 13.46
N ALA A 237 -22.34 4.29 14.50
CA ALA A 237 -21.83 3.82 15.79
C ALA A 237 -21.02 2.51 15.71
N ASP A 238 -21.26 1.67 14.70
CA ASP A 238 -20.59 0.38 14.50
C ASP A 238 -19.41 0.43 13.52
N GLY A 239 -19.00 1.62 13.05
CA GLY A 239 -17.87 1.79 12.12
C GLY A 239 -18.15 1.37 10.67
N ASN A 240 -19.05 0.41 10.44
CA ASN A 240 -19.31 -0.25 9.16
C ASN A 240 -19.92 0.64 8.06
N LYS A 241 -20.19 1.92 8.31
CA LYS A 241 -20.79 2.85 7.34
C LYS A 241 -20.19 4.24 7.45
N LYS A 242 -19.49 4.68 6.41
CA LYS A 242 -19.11 6.08 6.22
C LYS A 242 -20.27 6.90 5.62
N GLY A 243 -20.30 8.20 5.91
CA GLY A 243 -21.23 9.17 5.32
C GLY A 243 -20.78 9.65 3.93
N ILE A 244 -19.47 9.79 3.76
CA ILE A 244 -18.73 10.04 2.52
C ILE A 244 -17.57 9.02 2.54
N GLU A 245 -17.33 8.31 1.43
CA GLU A 245 -16.37 7.20 1.42
C GLU A 245 -14.92 7.69 1.59
N GLU A 246 -14.58 8.77 0.89
CA GLU A 246 -13.30 9.46 0.98
C GLU A 246 -13.24 10.38 2.21
N ASP A 247 -12.05 10.49 2.79
CA ASP A 247 -11.79 11.38 3.91
C ASP A 247 -11.94 12.85 3.49
N SER A 248 -12.70 13.62 4.27
CA SER A 248 -13.10 14.98 3.90
C SER A 248 -12.28 16.02 4.66
N PHE A 249 -11.59 16.89 3.92
CA PHE A 249 -10.69 17.88 4.51
C PHE A 249 -11.25 19.31 4.47
N VAL A 250 -11.08 20.04 5.57
CA VAL A 250 -11.58 21.42 5.75
C VAL A 250 -10.41 22.34 6.03
N GLN A 251 -10.23 23.39 5.24
CA GLN A 251 -9.25 24.44 5.55
C GLN A 251 -9.77 25.34 6.67
N VAL A 252 -8.89 25.72 7.59
CA VAL A 252 -9.19 26.54 8.77
C VAL A 252 -8.16 27.65 8.86
N ASN A 253 -8.59 28.88 9.12
CA ASN A 253 -7.69 30.01 9.30
C ASN A 253 -7.09 29.96 10.72
N ASP A 254 -5.77 29.78 10.83
CA ASP A 254 -5.03 29.96 12.09
C ASP A 254 -4.24 31.27 12.02
N SER A 255 -4.80 32.33 12.61
CA SER A 255 -4.19 33.67 12.62
C SER A 255 -3.25 33.93 13.80
N LYS A 256 -3.08 32.95 14.71
CA LYS A 256 -2.19 33.04 15.87
C LYS A 256 -0.94 32.17 15.74
N TYR A 257 -0.93 31.20 14.83
CA TYR A 257 0.22 30.35 14.59
C TYR A 257 1.27 31.05 13.70
N GLU A 258 2.35 31.49 14.32
CA GLU A 258 3.61 31.75 13.61
C GLU A 258 4.33 30.41 13.40
N GLY A 259 4.34 29.93 12.15
CA GLY A 259 4.98 28.67 11.80
C GLY A 259 6.50 28.70 11.95
N PHE A 260 7.11 27.52 12.06
CA PHE A 260 8.57 27.41 12.08
C PHE A 260 9.17 28.04 10.81
N VAL A 261 10.01 29.05 10.98
CA VAL A 261 10.76 29.69 9.90
C VAL A 261 12.22 29.19 9.94
N PRO A 262 12.67 28.43 8.93
CA PRO A 262 14.07 28.06 8.78
C PRO A 262 14.99 29.29 8.73
N ALA A 263 16.08 29.27 9.50
CA ALA A 263 17.13 30.28 9.43
C ALA A 263 17.96 30.15 8.13
N GLU A 264 18.83 31.12 7.87
CA GLU A 264 19.79 31.06 6.77
C GLU A 264 20.69 29.82 6.86
N VAL A 265 21.04 29.28 5.69
CA VAL A 265 21.81 28.03 5.55
C VAL A 265 23.24 28.23 6.05
N LYS A 266 23.69 27.33 6.94
CA LYS A 266 25.06 27.29 7.45
C LYS A 266 25.89 26.34 6.56
N GLU A 267 26.72 26.87 5.66
CA GLU A 267 27.61 26.04 4.83
C GLU A 267 28.86 25.58 5.60
N ALA A 268 29.14 24.27 5.59
CA ALA A 268 30.35 23.67 6.14
C ALA A 268 30.62 22.29 5.53
N THR A 269 31.89 21.96 5.28
CA THR A 269 32.30 20.63 4.82
C THR A 269 32.04 19.57 5.90
N MET A 270 31.61 18.37 5.50
CA MET A 270 31.40 17.25 6.43
C MET A 270 32.67 16.90 7.25
N PRO A 271 32.50 16.35 8.47
CA PRO A 271 33.60 15.73 9.23
C PRO A 271 34.30 14.63 8.42
N ALA A 272 35.61 14.47 8.61
CA ALA A 272 36.37 13.46 7.87
C ALA A 272 35.98 12.04 8.30
N GLY A 273 35.67 11.18 7.32
CA GLY A 273 35.38 9.75 7.53
C GLY A 273 33.91 9.38 7.72
N VAL A 274 32.99 10.36 7.76
CA VAL A 274 31.54 10.06 7.77
C VAL A 274 31.03 9.75 6.36
N VAL A 275 29.94 8.98 6.31
CA VAL A 275 29.18 8.64 5.10
C VAL A 275 27.70 9.02 5.29
N GLU A 276 26.88 8.85 4.27
CA GLU A 276 25.43 9.03 4.35
C GLU A 276 24.81 8.19 5.47
N GLY A 277 23.75 8.68 6.09
CA GLY A 277 23.07 8.04 7.19
C GLY A 277 23.64 8.37 8.58
N ILE A 278 23.55 7.40 9.48
CA ILE A 278 23.95 7.51 10.89
C ILE A 278 25.42 7.08 11.06
N ASN A 279 26.23 7.92 11.71
CA ASN A 279 27.66 7.66 11.97
C ASN A 279 27.96 7.80 13.46
N VAL A 280 28.23 6.69 14.15
CA VAL A 280 28.73 6.71 15.54
C VAL A 280 30.20 7.17 15.54
N VAL A 281 30.51 8.24 16.26
CA VAL A 281 31.86 8.84 16.33
C VAL A 281 32.57 8.42 17.60
N ASP A 282 31.87 8.45 18.74
CA ASP A 282 32.33 7.97 20.04
C ASP A 282 31.12 7.61 20.94
N ASN A 283 31.39 7.23 22.19
CA ASN A 283 30.38 6.82 23.18
C ASN A 283 29.34 7.91 23.56
N SER A 284 29.47 9.13 23.04
CA SER A 284 28.61 10.29 23.31
C SER A 284 28.31 11.16 22.09
N THR A 285 28.80 10.79 20.90
CA THR A 285 28.77 11.62 19.69
C THR A 285 28.32 10.83 18.46
N VAL A 286 27.35 11.38 17.72
CA VAL A 286 26.84 10.83 16.46
C VAL A 286 26.79 11.92 15.40
N THR A 287 27.21 11.63 14.16
CA THR A 287 26.99 12.51 13.00
C THR A 287 25.93 11.91 12.08
N LEU A 288 24.89 12.69 11.80
CA LEU A 288 23.81 12.35 10.88
C LEU A 288 24.04 13.04 9.53
N VAL A 289 23.84 12.34 8.41
CA VAL A 289 24.15 12.84 7.06
C VAL A 289 23.04 12.48 6.05
N LEU A 290 22.34 13.48 5.53
CA LEU A 290 21.25 13.32 4.56
C LEU A 290 21.68 13.83 3.18
N TYR A 291 21.78 12.95 2.19
CA TYR A 291 21.99 13.33 0.78
C TYR A 291 20.67 13.72 0.11
N ASP A 292 20.62 14.89 -0.53
CA ASP A 292 19.38 15.44 -1.13
C ASP A 292 19.58 16.08 -2.52
N ARG A 293 20.75 15.93 -3.13
CA ARG A 293 21.04 16.53 -4.44
C ARG A 293 20.36 15.73 -5.57
N ASP A 294 19.44 16.40 -6.28
CA ASP A 294 18.64 15.84 -7.39
C ASP A 294 19.46 15.60 -8.69
N LYS A 295 18.86 14.94 -9.69
CA LYS A 295 19.49 14.68 -11.02
C LYS A 295 19.93 15.93 -11.78
N ASN A 296 19.43 17.12 -11.42
CA ASN A 296 19.78 18.41 -12.04
C ASN A 296 20.83 19.19 -11.23
N GLY A 297 21.19 18.73 -10.02
CA GLY A 297 22.08 19.41 -9.10
C GLY A 297 21.39 20.33 -8.08
N ASN A 298 20.05 20.39 -8.06
CA ASN A 298 19.28 21.13 -7.05
C ASN A 298 19.26 20.37 -5.71
N HIS A 299 18.76 21.02 -4.67
CA HIS A 299 18.58 20.45 -3.33
C HIS A 299 17.42 21.16 -2.60
N LYS A 300 17.04 20.71 -1.40
CA LYS A 300 16.05 21.41 -0.56
C LYS A 300 16.64 22.73 -0.03
N ASP A 301 15.81 23.71 0.34
CA ASP A 301 16.28 25.03 0.83
C ASP A 301 16.87 24.97 2.25
N PHE A 302 16.43 23.99 3.04
CA PHE A 302 16.84 23.80 4.42
C PHE A 302 16.77 22.33 4.82
N ALA A 303 17.55 21.96 5.83
CA ALA A 303 17.39 20.72 6.56
C ALA A 303 17.61 20.92 8.06
N HIS A 304 16.79 20.23 8.83
CA HIS A 304 16.78 20.20 10.28
C HIS A 304 16.60 18.76 10.77
N VAL A 305 16.88 18.51 12.05
CA VAL A 305 16.60 17.24 12.71
C VAL A 305 15.81 17.46 14.01
N VAL A 306 14.90 16.55 14.30
CA VAL A 306 14.17 16.47 15.58
C VAL A 306 14.35 15.06 16.16
N GLY A 307 14.39 14.94 17.48
CA GLY A 307 14.55 13.65 18.15
C GLY A 307 14.67 13.76 19.65
N ASP A 308 14.91 12.63 20.33
CA ASP A 308 14.93 12.60 21.80
C ASP A 308 16.09 13.40 22.43
N PHE A 309 17.09 13.80 21.64
CA PHE A 309 18.21 14.64 22.06
C PHE A 309 17.86 16.14 22.10
N ASN A 310 16.78 16.55 21.43
CA ASN A 310 16.25 17.93 21.45
C ASN A 310 14.77 18.00 21.91
N ASN A 311 14.28 16.94 22.57
CA ASN A 311 12.87 16.80 22.99
C ASN A 311 11.88 17.05 21.84
N TRP A 312 12.21 16.55 20.64
CA TRP A 312 11.43 16.73 19.40
C TRP A 312 11.16 18.20 19.01
N THR A 313 11.96 19.13 19.54
CA THR A 313 11.79 20.56 19.28
C THR A 313 12.50 20.95 18.00
N LEU A 314 11.73 21.43 17.01
CA LEU A 314 12.25 22.01 15.77
C LEU A 314 12.72 23.45 16.03
N SER A 315 14.01 23.72 15.81
CA SER A 315 14.65 24.99 16.18
C SER A 315 15.75 25.40 15.19
N ASN A 316 16.32 26.60 15.33
CA ASN A 316 17.46 27.05 14.51
C ASN A 316 18.80 27.04 15.26
N ASP A 317 18.86 26.33 16.39
CA ASP A 317 20.07 26.13 17.19
C ASP A 317 20.90 24.92 16.69
N GLU A 318 22.07 24.73 17.31
CA GLU A 318 23.04 23.67 17.01
C GLU A 318 22.57 22.24 17.29
N LYS A 319 21.38 22.04 17.87
CA LYS A 319 20.77 20.73 18.12
C LYS A 319 19.65 20.38 17.14
N SER A 320 19.35 21.24 16.18
CA SER A 320 18.33 20.98 15.15
C SER A 320 18.76 21.42 13.76
N GLN A 321 19.35 22.60 13.56
CA GLN A 321 19.71 23.05 12.21
C GLN A 321 20.94 22.33 11.66
N MET A 322 20.79 21.69 10.49
CA MET A 322 21.89 21.00 9.80
C MET A 322 22.76 21.98 9.00
N TYR A 323 24.04 21.63 8.88
CA TYR A 323 24.99 22.28 7.98
C TYR A 323 24.85 21.75 6.56
N ARG A 324 25.18 22.59 5.56
CA ARG A 324 25.19 22.21 4.14
C ARG A 324 26.60 21.95 3.65
N ASP A 325 26.85 20.77 3.09
CA ASP A 325 28.03 20.50 2.25
C ASP A 325 27.61 20.46 0.78
N ASN A 326 27.79 21.59 0.09
CA ASN A 326 27.44 21.73 -1.32
C ASN A 326 28.36 20.92 -2.27
N ALA A 327 29.56 20.52 -1.82
CA ALA A 327 30.47 19.69 -2.62
C ALA A 327 30.05 18.22 -2.55
N ALA A 328 29.76 17.71 -1.34
CA ALA A 328 29.23 16.36 -1.15
C ALA A 328 27.78 16.21 -1.67
N GLY A 329 26.96 17.26 -1.57
CA GLY A 329 25.53 17.24 -1.96
C GLY A 329 24.60 16.81 -0.84
N CYS A 330 24.98 17.08 0.40
CA CYS A 330 24.29 16.60 1.59
C CYS A 330 24.16 17.67 2.69
N TRP A 331 23.28 17.38 3.62
CA TRP A 331 23.14 18.06 4.90
C TRP A 331 23.74 17.20 6.00
N TRP A 332 24.36 17.80 7.02
CA TRP A 332 24.93 17.05 8.14
C TRP A 332 24.81 17.78 9.48
N ILE A 333 24.78 17.04 10.57
CA ILE A 333 24.82 17.58 11.94
C ILE A 333 25.53 16.60 12.87
N THR A 334 26.39 17.11 13.75
CA THR A 334 27.02 16.31 14.82
C THR A 334 26.33 16.60 16.14
N LEU A 335 25.73 15.56 16.72
CA LEU A 335 25.04 15.57 18.01
C LEU A 335 26.01 15.09 19.10
N THR A 336 26.09 15.84 20.20
CA THR A 336 26.95 15.56 21.37
C THR A 336 26.12 15.28 22.62
N ASP A 337 26.82 14.91 23.71
CA ASP A 337 26.23 14.70 25.04
C ASP A 337 25.17 13.57 25.08
N LEU A 338 25.29 12.63 24.15
CA LEU A 338 24.43 11.45 24.05
C LEU A 338 24.83 10.37 25.06
N GLN A 339 23.87 9.54 25.45
CA GLN A 339 24.08 8.38 26.34
C GLN A 339 24.30 7.13 25.49
N ALA A 340 25.42 6.44 25.68
CA ALA A 340 25.80 5.28 24.85
C ALA A 340 24.72 4.19 24.78
N ASP A 341 24.13 3.87 25.93
CA ASP A 341 23.20 2.79 26.18
C ASP A 341 21.74 3.14 25.86
N LYS A 342 21.43 4.43 25.66
CA LYS A 342 20.10 4.88 25.24
C LYS A 342 19.92 4.65 23.73
N GLU A 343 18.77 4.09 23.38
CA GLU A 343 18.22 4.17 22.02
C GLU A 343 17.52 5.53 21.83
N TYR A 344 17.82 6.20 20.72
CA TYR A 344 17.29 7.52 20.36
C TYR A 344 16.42 7.40 19.12
N ALA A 345 15.19 7.91 19.20
CA ALA A 345 14.32 8.13 18.05
C ALA A 345 14.59 9.52 17.42
N PHE A 346 14.51 9.63 16.09
CA PHE A 346 14.69 10.89 15.36
C PHE A 346 14.03 10.91 13.96
N GLN A 347 13.85 12.11 13.41
CA GLN A 347 13.49 12.36 12.01
C GLN A 347 14.20 13.60 11.47
N TYR A 348 14.52 13.60 10.18
CA TYR A 348 14.85 14.83 9.46
C TYR A 348 13.57 15.62 9.14
N TYR A 349 13.73 16.94 9.03
CA TYR A 349 12.73 17.89 8.55
C TYR A 349 13.37 18.74 7.45
N VAL A 350 12.90 18.56 6.21
CA VAL A 350 13.49 19.19 5.01
C VAL A 350 12.42 19.80 4.13
N GLY A 351 12.75 20.78 3.29
CA GLY A 351 11.75 21.42 2.45
C GLY A 351 12.23 22.62 1.64
N THR A 352 11.27 23.31 1.01
CA THR A 352 11.50 24.55 0.25
C THR A 352 10.86 25.75 0.95
N LYS A 353 11.42 26.94 0.73
CA LYS A 353 10.85 28.20 1.24
C LYS A 353 9.51 28.55 0.60
N ASP A 354 9.24 27.97 -0.57
CA ASP A 354 7.98 28.11 -1.30
C ASP A 354 6.87 27.15 -0.79
N GLY A 355 7.15 26.32 0.22
CA GLY A 355 6.12 25.66 1.05
C GLY A 355 6.13 24.12 1.07
N GLU A 356 7.05 23.45 0.38
CA GLU A 356 7.23 22.00 0.56
C GLU A 356 7.85 21.73 1.94
N THR A 357 7.30 20.79 2.72
CA THR A 357 7.89 20.33 3.99
C THR A 357 7.73 18.82 4.12
N ILE A 358 8.78 18.12 4.51
CA ILE A 358 8.87 16.65 4.53
C ILE A 358 9.47 16.20 5.87
N ARG A 359 8.78 15.31 6.56
CA ARG A 359 9.31 14.51 7.67
C ARG A 359 9.89 13.22 7.11
N LEU A 360 11.15 12.93 7.41
CA LEU A 360 11.89 11.88 6.72
C LEU A 360 12.71 11.04 7.70
N ALA A 361 12.48 9.73 7.69
CA ALA A 361 13.36 8.73 8.28
C ALA A 361 14.65 8.57 7.44
N ASP A 362 15.73 8.15 8.07
CA ASP A 362 17.00 7.83 7.45
C ASP A 362 16.95 6.49 6.70
N ALA A 363 17.38 6.46 5.44
CA ALA A 363 17.41 5.25 4.61
C ALA A 363 18.43 4.19 5.08
N TYR A 364 19.33 4.55 5.99
CA TYR A 364 20.36 3.69 6.58
C TYR A 364 20.06 3.35 8.05
N THR A 365 18.84 3.62 8.54
CA THR A 365 18.40 3.23 9.89
C THR A 365 18.29 1.71 9.99
N GLU A 366 18.79 1.12 11.08
CA GLU A 366 18.79 -0.33 11.29
C GLU A 366 17.51 -0.85 11.97
N LYS A 367 16.58 0.07 12.25
CA LYS A 367 15.25 -0.13 12.83
C LYS A 367 14.45 1.16 12.65
N ILE A 368 13.19 1.05 12.25
CA ILE A 368 12.22 2.15 12.32
C ILE A 368 11.25 1.96 13.49
N LEU A 369 10.53 3.04 13.83
CA LEU A 369 9.26 2.96 14.54
C LEU A 369 8.15 3.33 13.54
N ASP A 370 7.17 2.45 13.39
CA ASP A 370 5.97 2.66 12.57
C ASP A 370 4.76 2.87 13.50
N PRO A 371 4.13 4.06 13.52
CA PRO A 371 2.99 4.32 14.40
C PRO A 371 1.73 3.52 14.03
N ASP A 372 1.61 3.14 12.76
CA ASP A 372 0.43 2.49 12.18
C ASP A 372 0.54 0.96 12.27
N ASN A 373 1.77 0.41 12.26
CA ASN A 373 2.03 -1.04 12.28
C ASN A 373 2.62 -1.58 13.60
N ASP A 374 3.56 -0.89 14.26
CA ASP A 374 4.22 -1.42 15.47
C ASP A 374 3.23 -1.80 16.60
N PRO A 375 2.09 -1.11 16.84
CA PRO A 375 1.13 -1.48 17.88
C PRO A 375 0.49 -2.87 17.73
N TYR A 376 0.57 -3.47 16.54
CA TYR A 376 0.01 -4.80 16.25
C TYR A 376 1.05 -5.93 16.38
N ILE A 377 2.33 -5.61 16.62
CA ILE A 377 3.40 -6.61 16.80
C ILE A 377 3.32 -7.19 18.24
N PRO A 378 3.17 -8.51 18.42
CA PRO A 378 3.09 -9.09 19.76
C PRO A 378 4.41 -8.99 20.53
N ALA A 379 4.35 -8.63 21.81
CA ALA A 379 5.52 -8.56 22.70
C ALA A 379 6.27 -9.90 22.90
N SER A 380 5.68 -11.03 22.49
CA SER A 380 6.35 -12.33 22.42
C SER A 380 7.31 -12.47 21.23
N VAL A 381 7.09 -11.68 20.17
CA VAL A 381 7.93 -11.60 18.97
C VAL A 381 8.99 -10.51 19.16
N TYR A 382 8.54 -9.30 19.51
CA TYR A 382 9.39 -8.13 19.73
C TYR A 382 9.16 -7.56 21.14
N ASP A 383 10.01 -7.95 22.09
CA ASP A 383 10.02 -7.35 23.43
C ASP A 383 10.72 -5.98 23.41
N GLY A 384 10.24 -5.05 24.23
CA GLY A 384 10.88 -3.75 24.46
C GLY A 384 11.03 -2.84 23.23
N ASN A 385 10.07 -2.81 22.29
CA ASN A 385 10.09 -1.78 21.25
C ASN A 385 9.99 -0.37 21.87
N LEU A 386 10.64 0.61 21.24
CA LEU A 386 10.69 1.97 21.75
C LEU A 386 9.32 2.63 21.53
N THR A 387 8.79 3.28 22.56
CA THR A 387 7.49 3.96 22.46
C THR A 387 7.54 5.04 21.38
N TYR A 388 6.59 4.99 20.43
CA TYR A 388 6.52 5.97 19.36
C TYR A 388 6.42 7.41 19.92
N PRO A 389 7.25 8.36 19.44
CA PRO A 389 7.38 9.68 20.04
C PRO A 389 6.23 10.62 19.65
N GLU A 390 5.69 11.36 20.63
CA GLU A 390 4.59 12.34 20.44
C GLU A 390 4.91 13.42 19.37
N GLY A 391 6.19 13.77 19.21
CA GLY A 391 6.66 14.70 18.19
C GLY A 391 6.95 14.09 16.81
N GLY A 392 6.93 12.76 16.66
CA GLY A 392 7.19 12.08 15.39
C GLY A 392 5.99 12.13 14.44
N ARG A 393 6.24 12.07 13.13
CA ARG A 393 5.19 12.09 12.09
C ARG A 393 5.43 11.00 11.04
N GLY A 394 4.59 9.96 11.03
CA GLY A 394 4.81 8.77 10.21
C GLY A 394 6.09 8.03 10.63
N ILE A 395 6.74 7.33 9.69
CA ILE A 395 7.90 6.50 10.00
C ILE A 395 9.06 7.30 10.64
N VAL A 396 9.52 6.84 11.80
CA VAL A 396 10.59 7.44 12.62
C VAL A 396 11.84 6.55 12.57
N SER A 397 13.03 7.12 12.50
CA SER A 397 14.30 6.37 12.59
C SER A 397 14.77 6.21 14.03
N THR A 398 15.62 5.22 14.26
CA THR A 398 16.27 4.99 15.54
C THR A 398 17.79 4.85 15.39
N PHE A 399 18.53 5.15 16.46
CA PHE A 399 19.93 4.77 16.58
C PHE A 399 20.29 4.45 18.04
N LYS A 400 21.36 3.67 18.24
CA LYS A 400 21.92 3.34 19.55
C LYS A 400 23.45 3.27 19.42
N ILE A 401 24.16 3.99 20.28
CA ILE A 401 25.63 4.14 20.17
C ILE A 401 26.34 2.84 20.58
N SER A 402 26.00 2.28 21.75
CA SER A 402 26.35 0.91 22.09
C SER A 402 25.21 -0.02 21.65
N GLY A 403 25.24 -0.43 20.38
CA GLY A 403 24.34 -1.44 19.83
C GLY A 403 24.39 -2.75 20.61
N ASP A 404 23.29 -3.49 20.63
CA ASP A 404 23.12 -4.65 21.51
C ASP A 404 24.07 -5.81 21.18
N THR A 405 25.07 -6.02 22.02
CA THR A 405 26.16 -6.96 21.77
C THR A 405 25.67 -8.41 21.66
N TYR A 406 25.79 -8.99 20.46
CA TYR A 406 25.54 -10.41 20.24
C TYR A 406 26.85 -11.21 20.21
N THR A 407 26.92 -12.27 21.02
CA THR A 407 28.07 -13.18 21.08
C THR A 407 27.80 -14.41 20.24
N TRP A 408 28.18 -14.35 18.97
CA TRP A 408 28.17 -15.48 18.04
C TRP A 408 28.92 -16.69 18.59
N LYS A 409 28.30 -17.88 18.54
CA LYS A 409 28.96 -19.15 18.83
C LYS A 409 29.79 -19.60 17.64
N VAL A 410 29.18 -19.66 16.45
CA VAL A 410 29.85 -19.99 15.20
C VAL A 410 30.36 -18.69 14.59
N ASN A 411 31.68 -18.54 14.55
CA ASN A 411 32.28 -17.29 14.12
C ASN A 411 32.66 -17.25 12.64
N ASN A 412 33.11 -18.39 12.12
CA ASN A 412 33.57 -18.58 10.74
C ASN A 412 32.83 -19.81 10.15
N PHE A 413 31.52 -19.70 9.94
CA PHE A 413 30.77 -20.72 9.20
C PHE A 413 31.29 -20.79 7.75
N GLN A 414 31.26 -21.98 7.15
CA GLN A 414 31.70 -22.24 5.78
C GLN A 414 30.75 -23.25 5.15
N ILE A 415 30.30 -22.96 3.92
CA ILE A 415 29.39 -23.87 3.19
C ILE A 415 30.14 -25.15 2.84
N THR A 416 29.61 -26.29 3.27
CA THR A 416 30.13 -27.62 2.92
C THR A 416 29.50 -28.08 1.61
N GLU A 417 30.32 -28.47 0.63
CA GLU A 417 29.90 -28.87 -0.73
C GLU A 417 28.92 -27.87 -1.39
N PRO A 418 29.33 -26.61 -1.66
CA PRO A 418 28.43 -25.56 -2.15
C PRO A 418 27.71 -25.90 -3.47
N GLY A 419 28.36 -26.65 -4.38
CA GLY A 419 27.71 -27.15 -5.61
C GLY A 419 26.63 -28.23 -5.38
N GLN A 420 26.40 -28.65 -4.13
CA GLN A 420 25.47 -29.71 -3.73
C GLN A 420 24.40 -29.25 -2.73
N LEU A 421 24.23 -27.94 -2.53
CA LEU A 421 23.23 -27.41 -1.60
C LEU A 421 21.83 -27.97 -1.89
N VAL A 422 21.16 -28.39 -0.82
CA VAL A 422 19.73 -28.67 -0.74
C VAL A 422 19.12 -27.58 0.14
N ILE A 423 18.56 -26.60 -0.55
CA ILE A 423 18.03 -25.34 -0.04
C ILE A 423 16.55 -25.54 0.33
N TYR A 424 16.15 -25.10 1.51
CA TYR A 424 14.75 -25.04 1.93
C TYR A 424 14.27 -23.58 1.87
N GLU A 425 13.37 -23.28 0.93
CA GLU A 425 12.78 -21.94 0.77
C GLU A 425 11.68 -21.76 1.83
N MET A 426 11.83 -20.74 2.68
CA MET A 426 11.05 -20.58 3.91
C MET A 426 10.37 -19.22 3.99
N HIS A 427 9.06 -19.24 4.22
CA HIS A 427 8.27 -18.08 4.61
C HIS A 427 7.88 -18.16 6.09
N LEU A 428 8.57 -17.41 6.96
CA LEU A 428 8.38 -17.45 8.43
C LEU A 428 6.90 -17.40 8.82
N ARG A 429 6.15 -16.46 8.23
CA ARG A 429 4.72 -16.20 8.43
C ARG A 429 3.84 -17.43 8.30
N ASP A 430 4.15 -18.30 7.34
CA ASP A 430 3.35 -19.45 6.92
C ASP A 430 4.01 -20.79 7.27
N PHE A 431 5.24 -20.78 7.82
CA PHE A 431 6.00 -21.98 8.20
C PHE A 431 5.54 -22.55 9.56
N THR A 432 5.14 -21.72 10.51
CA THR A 432 4.72 -22.16 11.86
C THR A 432 3.61 -21.29 12.46
N THR A 433 2.93 -21.79 13.49
CA THR A 433 1.77 -21.11 14.11
C THR A 433 2.11 -19.78 14.79
N SER A 434 3.37 -19.56 15.20
CA SER A 434 3.83 -18.26 15.69
C SER A 434 4.20 -17.29 14.55
N GLY A 435 4.45 -17.80 13.34
CA GLY A 435 4.74 -17.02 12.15
C GLY A 435 6.11 -16.31 12.16
N ASP A 436 7.01 -16.68 13.07
CA ASP A 436 8.16 -15.88 13.48
C ASP A 436 9.48 -16.67 13.57
N LEU A 437 10.56 -15.98 13.93
CA LEU A 437 11.88 -16.59 14.11
C LEU A 437 11.94 -17.60 15.27
N ASN A 438 11.07 -17.49 16.30
CA ASN A 438 11.00 -18.49 17.36
C ASN A 438 10.54 -19.85 16.79
N GLY A 439 9.42 -19.84 16.06
CA GLY A 439 8.88 -21.06 15.45
C GLY A 439 9.81 -21.66 14.40
N ALA A 440 10.52 -20.83 13.62
CA ALA A 440 11.53 -21.31 12.68
C ALA A 440 12.72 -21.98 13.39
N MET A 441 13.21 -21.43 14.51
CA MET A 441 14.28 -22.07 15.30
C MET A 441 13.88 -23.45 15.84
N ASP A 442 12.65 -23.62 16.31
CA ASP A 442 12.13 -24.92 16.78
C ASP A 442 12.13 -26.01 15.68
N LYS A 443 12.24 -25.62 14.40
CA LYS A 443 12.27 -26.52 13.24
C LYS A 443 13.65 -26.76 12.64
N ILE A 444 14.71 -26.08 13.11
CA ILE A 444 16.10 -26.29 12.68
C ILE A 444 16.52 -27.76 12.81
N SER A 445 16.08 -28.46 13.87
CA SER A 445 16.37 -29.89 14.07
C SER A 445 15.67 -30.80 13.05
N TYR A 446 14.46 -30.43 12.59
CA TYR A 446 13.71 -31.16 11.57
C TYR A 446 14.37 -31.01 10.20
N LEU A 447 14.72 -29.79 9.81
CA LEU A 447 15.40 -29.50 8.54
C LEU A 447 16.75 -30.24 8.44
N LYS A 448 17.55 -30.20 9.52
CA LYS A 448 18.78 -30.99 9.62
C LYS A 448 18.54 -32.50 9.54
N GLN A 449 17.45 -33.01 10.12
CA GLN A 449 17.13 -34.44 10.10
C GLN A 449 16.72 -34.94 8.71
N ILE A 450 16.01 -34.13 7.91
CA ILE A 450 15.71 -34.49 6.51
C ILE A 450 16.93 -34.31 5.58
N GLY A 451 17.97 -33.57 6.00
CA GLY A 451 19.20 -33.41 5.23
C GLY A 451 19.30 -32.11 4.43
N VAL A 452 18.48 -31.11 4.77
CA VAL A 452 18.67 -29.72 4.32
C VAL A 452 20.01 -29.20 4.86
N ASN A 453 20.76 -28.48 4.02
CA ASN A 453 22.04 -27.86 4.38
C ASN A 453 22.10 -26.34 4.06
N ALA A 454 21.00 -25.76 3.59
CA ALA A 454 20.81 -24.31 3.48
C ALA A 454 19.34 -23.93 3.64
N ILE A 455 19.06 -22.76 4.19
CA ILE A 455 17.74 -22.13 4.20
C ILE A 455 17.81 -20.90 3.28
N GLU A 456 16.87 -20.79 2.35
CA GLU A 456 16.61 -19.55 1.60
C GLU A 456 15.43 -18.87 2.29
N LEU A 457 15.73 -17.80 3.02
CA LEU A 457 14.76 -17.03 3.77
C LEU A 457 14.15 -16.00 2.81
N MET A 458 12.83 -16.07 2.61
CA MET A 458 12.08 -15.05 1.86
C MET A 458 12.30 -13.64 2.47
N PRO A 459 12.00 -12.54 1.75
CA PRO A 459 12.43 -11.22 2.17
C PRO A 459 11.93 -10.83 3.58
N VAL A 460 12.90 -10.54 4.45
CA VAL A 460 12.71 -10.15 5.87
C VAL A 460 13.41 -8.83 6.21
N GLN A 461 13.74 -8.03 5.19
CA GLN A 461 14.07 -6.61 5.37
C GLN A 461 12.76 -5.85 5.58
N GLU A 462 12.75 -4.79 6.40
CA GLU A 462 11.49 -4.16 6.84
C GLU A 462 10.67 -3.61 5.66
N PHE A 463 9.40 -4.03 5.59
CA PHE A 463 8.46 -3.79 4.49
C PHE A 463 7.22 -3.01 4.95
N ASP A 464 6.37 -2.56 4.01
CA ASP A 464 5.13 -1.87 4.39
C ASP A 464 4.10 -2.85 4.97
N GLY A 465 3.78 -2.70 6.25
CA GLY A 465 2.82 -3.55 6.99
C GLY A 465 3.47 -4.73 7.72
N ASN A 466 2.70 -5.42 8.58
CA ASN A 466 3.17 -6.60 9.33
C ASN A 466 2.82 -7.97 8.67
N ASP A 467 2.18 -7.97 7.50
CA ASP A 467 1.62 -9.18 6.88
C ASP A 467 1.74 -9.15 5.35
N SER A 468 2.89 -9.61 4.86
CA SER A 468 3.24 -9.65 3.43
C SER A 468 4.00 -10.93 3.09
N TRP A 469 4.51 -11.02 1.86
CA TRP A 469 5.62 -11.89 1.45
C TRP A 469 6.99 -11.19 1.50
N GLY A 470 7.02 -9.89 1.84
CA GLY A 470 8.25 -9.08 1.96
C GLY A 470 8.73 -8.41 0.67
N TYR A 471 8.17 -8.74 -0.50
CA TYR A 471 8.40 -8.05 -1.79
C TYR A 471 7.74 -6.66 -1.88
N ASN A 472 7.78 -5.90 -0.79
CA ASN A 472 7.39 -4.50 -0.70
C ASN A 472 8.31 -3.74 0.28
N PRO A 473 9.64 -3.81 0.10
CA PRO A 473 10.61 -3.27 1.06
C PRO A 473 10.56 -1.75 1.18
N CYS A 474 10.66 -1.26 2.42
CA CYS A 474 10.67 0.17 2.72
C CYS A 474 11.92 0.63 3.49
N PHE A 475 12.62 -0.23 4.23
CA PHE A 475 13.91 0.09 4.91
C PHE A 475 14.92 -1.07 4.90
N TYR A 476 15.82 -1.08 3.91
CA TYR A 476 16.79 -2.16 3.69
C TYR A 476 17.79 -2.43 4.81
N PHE A 477 18.12 -1.44 5.66
CA PHE A 477 19.05 -1.65 6.78
C PHE A 477 18.34 -2.19 8.03
N ALA A 478 17.00 -2.12 8.08
CA ALA A 478 16.19 -2.74 9.11
C ALA A 478 15.78 -4.16 8.70
N MET A 479 15.71 -5.05 9.70
CA MET A 479 15.11 -6.37 9.56
C MET A 479 13.73 -6.34 10.21
N ASP A 480 12.75 -6.97 9.57
CA ASP A 480 11.33 -6.74 9.86
C ASP A 480 10.94 -7.14 11.29
N LYS A 481 10.29 -6.22 12.00
CA LYS A 481 9.95 -6.36 13.41
C LYS A 481 8.83 -7.37 13.67
N ALA A 482 8.01 -7.69 12.67
CA ALA A 482 6.92 -8.68 12.78
C ALA A 482 7.43 -10.14 12.88
N TYR A 483 8.73 -10.39 12.64
CA TYR A 483 9.36 -11.69 12.84
C TYR A 483 10.35 -11.76 14.02
N GLY A 484 10.83 -10.62 14.53
CA GLY A 484 11.61 -10.54 15.76
C GLY A 484 12.57 -9.35 15.86
N THR A 485 13.33 -9.30 16.95
CA THR A 485 14.36 -8.26 17.15
C THR A 485 15.63 -8.52 16.33
N LYS A 486 16.44 -7.48 16.10
CA LYS A 486 17.76 -7.58 15.44
C LYS A 486 18.63 -8.74 15.97
N ASN A 487 18.68 -8.94 17.29
CA ASN A 487 19.43 -10.05 17.88
C ASN A 487 18.72 -11.41 17.78
N ARG A 488 17.41 -11.45 17.52
CA ARG A 488 16.69 -12.69 17.19
C ARG A 488 17.09 -13.22 15.81
N TYR A 489 17.25 -12.35 14.81
CA TYR A 489 17.78 -12.74 13.50
C TYR A 489 19.18 -13.37 13.62
N LYS A 490 20.08 -12.73 14.38
CA LYS A 490 21.41 -13.30 14.67
C LYS A 490 21.34 -14.65 15.38
N GLN A 491 20.43 -14.82 16.35
CA GLN A 491 20.21 -16.11 17.02
C GLN A 491 19.75 -17.22 16.08
N PHE A 492 18.84 -16.92 15.14
CA PHE A 492 18.39 -17.88 14.12
C PHE A 492 19.55 -18.29 13.20
N ILE A 493 20.37 -17.34 12.74
CA ILE A 493 21.51 -17.61 11.86
C ILE A 493 22.60 -18.41 12.59
N ASP A 494 22.97 -18.04 13.83
CA ASP A 494 23.95 -18.78 14.64
C ASP A 494 23.48 -20.21 14.95
N ALA A 495 22.17 -20.41 15.16
CA ALA A 495 21.56 -21.73 15.34
C ALA A 495 21.55 -22.57 14.06
N CYS A 496 21.38 -21.95 12.89
CA CYS A 496 21.54 -22.62 11.59
C CYS A 496 23.00 -23.01 11.36
N HIS A 497 23.95 -22.13 11.70
CA HIS A 497 25.38 -22.41 11.63
C HIS A 497 25.80 -23.53 12.60
N GLU A 498 25.28 -23.57 13.83
CA GLU A 498 25.42 -24.72 14.76
C GLU A 498 24.85 -26.01 14.17
N ALA A 499 23.74 -25.92 13.43
CA ALA A 499 23.15 -27.04 12.73
C ALA A 499 23.95 -27.46 11.49
N GLY A 500 24.91 -26.68 11.01
CA GLY A 500 25.65 -26.97 9.78
C GLY A 500 24.92 -26.51 8.51
N MET A 501 23.94 -25.61 8.64
CA MET A 501 23.13 -25.09 7.55
C MET A 501 23.49 -23.64 7.24
N ALA A 502 23.63 -23.31 5.95
CA ALA A 502 23.80 -21.93 5.50
C ALA A 502 22.47 -21.15 5.60
N VAL A 503 22.54 -19.81 5.73
CA VAL A 503 21.37 -18.93 5.58
C VAL A 503 21.58 -17.95 4.42
N ILE A 504 20.77 -18.12 3.39
CA ILE A 504 20.68 -17.27 2.21
C ILE A 504 19.46 -16.35 2.40
N LEU A 505 19.61 -15.06 2.15
CA LEU A 505 18.51 -14.09 2.24
C LEU A 505 18.02 -13.69 0.83
N ASP A 506 16.72 -13.76 0.60
CA ASP A 506 16.10 -13.15 -0.58
C ASP A 506 16.08 -11.61 -0.45
N VAL A 507 16.60 -10.91 -1.45
CA VAL A 507 16.84 -9.46 -1.44
C VAL A 507 16.23 -8.77 -2.66
N VAL A 508 15.37 -7.79 -2.38
CA VAL A 508 14.44 -7.18 -3.33
C VAL A 508 14.95 -5.79 -3.74
N TYR A 509 16.01 -5.75 -4.52
CA TYR A 509 16.63 -4.49 -4.95
C TYR A 509 16.07 -3.91 -6.26
N ASN A 510 15.17 -4.60 -6.97
CA ASN A 510 14.62 -4.10 -8.24
C ASN A 510 13.67 -2.90 -8.07
N HIS A 511 13.01 -2.78 -6.91
CA HIS A 511 12.12 -1.66 -6.59
C HIS A 511 12.14 -1.34 -5.09
N ALA A 512 11.62 -0.17 -4.70
CA ALA A 512 11.18 0.10 -3.31
C ALA A 512 9.80 0.79 -3.28
N THR A 513 9.12 0.74 -2.14
CA THR A 513 7.80 1.37 -1.99
C THR A 513 7.86 2.89 -1.80
N GLY A 514 6.70 3.55 -1.87
CA GLY A 514 6.56 4.97 -1.57
C GLY A 514 6.89 5.34 -0.12
N SER A 515 7.01 4.37 0.79
CA SER A 515 7.48 4.62 2.16
C SER A 515 8.97 4.91 2.24
N HIS A 516 9.77 4.36 1.32
CA HIS A 516 11.23 4.45 1.34
C HIS A 516 11.71 5.92 1.25
N PRO A 517 12.69 6.37 2.05
CA PRO A 517 13.06 7.80 2.12
C PRO A 517 13.50 8.41 0.78
N PHE A 518 14.21 7.65 -0.05
CA PHE A 518 14.60 8.09 -1.40
C PHE A 518 13.41 8.32 -2.35
N ALA A 519 12.24 7.73 -2.07
CA ALA A 519 11.01 8.01 -2.82
C ALA A 519 10.33 9.28 -2.28
N LYS A 520 10.11 9.35 -0.96
CA LYS A 520 9.48 10.50 -0.27
C LYS A 520 10.20 11.82 -0.53
N LEU A 521 11.53 11.83 -0.54
CA LEU A 521 12.33 13.06 -0.71
C LEU A 521 12.14 13.74 -2.07
N TYR A 522 11.73 12.99 -3.10
CA TYR A 522 11.48 13.50 -4.46
C TYR A 522 10.15 12.92 -4.98
N TRP A 523 9.06 13.24 -4.28
CA TRP A 523 7.71 12.79 -4.64
C TRP A 523 6.98 13.79 -5.54
N ASP A 524 6.25 13.29 -6.54
CA ASP A 524 5.31 14.06 -7.34
C ASP A 524 3.88 13.73 -6.87
N SER A 525 3.42 14.48 -5.86
CA SER A 525 2.07 14.34 -5.29
C SER A 525 0.94 14.55 -6.30
N SER A 526 1.21 15.17 -7.47
CA SER A 526 0.20 15.33 -8.53
C SER A 526 0.01 14.07 -9.38
N LYS A 527 0.94 13.12 -9.31
CA LYS A 527 0.93 11.84 -10.04
C LYS A 527 1.03 10.61 -9.12
N ASN A 528 1.17 10.82 -7.81
CA ASN A 528 1.37 9.81 -6.78
C ASN A 528 2.53 8.84 -7.08
N LYS A 529 3.69 9.38 -7.50
CA LYS A 529 4.90 8.61 -7.79
C LYS A 529 6.17 9.45 -7.68
N THR A 530 7.33 8.83 -7.87
CA THR A 530 8.65 9.48 -7.92
C THR A 530 8.72 10.58 -8.99
N ALA A 531 9.32 11.71 -8.64
CA ALA A 531 9.49 12.86 -9.52
C ALA A 531 10.64 12.67 -10.53
N ALA A 532 10.58 13.36 -11.67
CA ALA A 532 11.55 13.21 -12.77
C ALA A 532 13.00 13.62 -12.45
N ASN A 533 13.22 14.30 -11.33
CA ASN A 533 14.53 14.65 -10.81
C ASN A 533 15.07 13.67 -9.75
N ASN A 534 14.32 12.62 -9.38
CA ASN A 534 14.73 11.64 -8.38
C ASN A 534 16.03 10.91 -8.81
N PRO A 535 17.13 10.97 -8.02
CA PRO A 535 18.43 10.42 -8.39
C PRO A 535 18.60 8.92 -8.11
N TYR A 536 17.57 8.24 -7.59
CA TYR A 536 17.60 6.81 -7.28
C TYR A 536 16.64 5.99 -8.16
N PHE A 537 15.45 6.51 -8.42
CA PHE A 537 14.40 5.79 -9.13
C PHE A 537 14.18 6.30 -10.55
N ASN A 538 13.55 5.44 -11.35
CA ASN A 538 12.85 5.84 -12.56
C ASN A 538 11.42 6.30 -12.22
N VAL A 539 10.83 7.09 -13.13
CA VAL A 539 9.45 7.63 -12.98
C VAL A 539 8.42 6.65 -13.54
N ASP A 540 8.82 5.90 -14.55
CA ASP A 540 8.11 4.82 -15.21
C ASP A 540 9.19 3.78 -15.53
N ALA A 541 8.96 2.51 -15.19
CA ALA A 541 9.99 1.47 -15.32
C ALA A 541 10.29 1.17 -16.81
N PRO A 542 11.54 0.82 -17.17
CA PRO A 542 11.92 0.45 -18.53
C PRO A 542 11.49 -0.99 -18.89
N HIS A 543 10.87 -1.72 -17.97
CA HIS A 543 10.42 -3.12 -18.12
C HIS A 543 9.00 -3.28 -17.54
N PRO A 544 8.23 -4.31 -17.97
CA PRO A 544 6.80 -4.42 -17.64
C PRO A 544 6.51 -4.97 -16.23
N TYR A 545 7.53 -5.28 -15.43
CA TYR A 545 7.40 -6.09 -14.22
C TYR A 545 7.47 -5.28 -12.90
N SER A 546 7.67 -3.95 -12.96
CA SER A 546 7.78 -3.14 -11.74
C SER A 546 6.44 -2.99 -11.02
N VAL A 547 6.39 -3.44 -9.76
CA VAL A 547 5.21 -3.32 -8.87
C VAL A 547 5.22 -2.04 -8.00
N PHE A 548 6.40 -1.48 -7.73
CA PHE A 548 6.56 -0.19 -7.02
C PHE A 548 7.52 0.73 -7.79
N HIS A 549 8.43 1.46 -7.12
CA HIS A 549 9.36 2.40 -7.76
C HIS A 549 10.65 1.69 -8.17
N ASP A 550 10.81 1.51 -9.49
CA ASP A 550 11.95 0.88 -10.15
C ASP A 550 13.29 1.60 -9.88
N PHE A 551 14.28 0.87 -9.37
CA PHE A 551 15.62 1.40 -9.07
C PHE A 551 16.45 1.55 -10.35
N ASN A 552 17.01 2.74 -10.57
CA ASN A 552 17.91 2.95 -11.71
C ASN A 552 19.33 2.46 -11.35
N HIS A 553 19.59 1.17 -11.59
CA HIS A 553 20.88 0.55 -11.26
C HIS A 553 22.07 1.02 -12.11
N GLU A 554 21.87 1.79 -13.19
CA GLU A 554 22.98 2.48 -13.85
C GLU A 554 23.49 3.67 -13.01
N GLU A 555 22.67 4.27 -12.15
CA GLU A 555 23.08 5.38 -11.29
C GLU A 555 24.12 4.92 -10.22
N PRO A 556 25.28 5.60 -10.10
CA PRO A 556 26.29 5.25 -9.10
C PRO A 556 25.80 5.32 -7.65
N LEU A 557 24.79 6.16 -7.37
CA LEU A 557 24.18 6.30 -6.04
C LEU A 557 23.40 5.05 -5.63
N VAL A 558 22.62 4.47 -6.54
CA VAL A 558 21.89 3.20 -6.32
C VAL A 558 22.89 2.06 -6.10
N ARG A 559 23.93 1.97 -6.95
CA ARG A 559 24.98 0.96 -6.79
C ARG A 559 25.77 1.10 -5.49
N LYS A 560 26.02 2.33 -5.01
CA LYS A 560 26.63 2.59 -3.71
C LYS A 560 25.74 2.12 -2.55
N PHE A 561 24.44 2.43 -2.61
CA PHE A 561 23.46 2.03 -1.59
C PHE A 561 23.35 0.50 -1.48
N VAL A 562 23.06 -0.18 -2.60
CA VAL A 562 22.89 -1.64 -2.66
C VAL A 562 24.16 -2.37 -2.20
N LYS A 563 25.35 -1.96 -2.65
CA LYS A 563 26.62 -2.58 -2.21
C LYS A 563 26.86 -2.42 -0.71
N ARG A 564 26.58 -1.25 -0.13
CA ARG A 564 26.70 -1.05 1.32
C ARG A 564 25.72 -1.93 2.10
N ASN A 565 24.51 -2.12 1.60
CA ASN A 565 23.50 -2.96 2.27
C ASN A 565 23.86 -4.44 2.21
N LEU A 566 24.28 -4.94 1.05
CA LEU A 566 24.84 -6.29 0.88
C LEU A 566 26.01 -6.56 1.84
N GLN A 567 26.95 -5.62 1.96
CA GLN A 567 28.11 -5.74 2.85
C GLN A 567 27.68 -5.74 4.33
N PHE A 568 26.80 -4.82 4.74
CA PHE A 568 26.20 -4.78 6.07
C PHE A 568 25.49 -6.10 6.45
N LEU A 569 24.72 -6.68 5.54
CA LEU A 569 24.01 -7.95 5.75
C LEU A 569 24.98 -9.13 5.96
N LEU A 570 26.12 -9.16 5.26
CA LEU A 570 27.18 -10.16 5.45
C LEU A 570 27.98 -9.93 6.74
N GLU A 571 28.24 -8.67 7.12
CA GLU A 571 29.11 -8.33 8.25
C GLU A 571 28.38 -8.39 9.61
N GLU A 572 27.16 -7.83 9.69
CA GLU A 572 26.42 -7.67 10.96
C GLU A 572 25.52 -8.88 11.29
N TYR A 573 24.95 -9.52 10.27
CA TYR A 573 24.08 -10.71 10.41
C TYR A 573 24.75 -12.02 9.99
N LYS A 574 26.00 -11.98 9.46
CA LYS A 574 26.77 -13.17 9.04
C LYS A 574 26.08 -14.08 8.03
N LEU A 575 25.16 -13.55 7.22
CA LEU A 575 24.49 -14.29 6.15
C LEU A 575 25.50 -14.96 5.21
N ASP A 576 25.11 -16.10 4.64
CA ASP A 576 25.95 -16.94 3.79
C ASP A 576 25.75 -16.68 2.32
N GLY A 577 24.72 -15.93 1.94
CA GLY A 577 24.48 -15.55 0.57
C GLY A 577 23.18 -14.80 0.37
N PHE A 578 22.89 -14.53 -0.91
CA PHE A 578 21.70 -13.82 -1.33
C PHE A 578 21.03 -14.50 -2.52
N ARG A 579 19.69 -14.55 -2.53
CA ARG A 579 18.88 -14.72 -3.74
C ARG A 579 18.39 -13.34 -4.16
N PHE A 580 18.69 -12.92 -5.39
CA PHE A 580 18.27 -11.62 -5.90
C PHE A 580 16.95 -11.76 -6.66
N ASP A 581 15.97 -10.98 -6.23
CA ASP A 581 14.66 -10.90 -6.87
C ASP A 581 14.68 -10.08 -8.17
N LEU A 582 14.05 -10.62 -9.22
CA LEU A 582 13.75 -9.95 -10.49
C LEU A 582 14.95 -9.19 -11.07
N THR A 583 16.11 -9.85 -11.15
CA THR A 583 17.33 -9.23 -11.73
C THR A 583 17.17 -8.88 -13.21
N LYS A 584 16.20 -9.50 -13.89
CA LYS A 584 15.69 -9.09 -15.20
C LYS A 584 15.36 -7.59 -15.25
N GLY A 585 14.78 -7.05 -14.18
CA GLY A 585 14.41 -5.65 -14.01
C GLY A 585 15.59 -4.69 -13.92
N PHE A 586 16.82 -5.16 -13.62
CA PHE A 586 18.01 -4.29 -13.49
C PHE A 586 18.51 -3.71 -14.84
N THR A 587 17.73 -3.88 -15.92
CA THR A 587 17.96 -3.25 -17.23
C THR A 587 17.52 -1.79 -17.23
N GLN A 588 18.16 -0.94 -18.05
CA GLN A 588 17.63 0.38 -18.43
C GLN A 588 17.19 0.42 -19.90
N THR A 589 17.16 -0.74 -20.56
CA THR A 589 16.71 -0.91 -21.94
C THR A 589 15.18 -1.01 -21.99
N ALA A 590 14.53 0.00 -22.57
CA ALA A 590 13.07 0.04 -22.73
C ALA A 590 12.53 -1.22 -23.44
N SER A 591 11.64 -1.94 -22.76
CA SER A 591 11.24 -3.31 -23.11
C SER A 591 9.76 -3.60 -22.83
N ASN A 592 9.29 -4.77 -23.27
CA ASN A 592 8.01 -5.37 -22.91
C ASN A 592 8.23 -6.87 -22.65
N GLU A 593 7.18 -7.64 -22.34
CA GLU A 593 7.29 -9.06 -21.97
C GLU A 593 8.06 -9.91 -23.01
N SER A 594 7.91 -9.59 -24.30
CA SER A 594 8.61 -10.31 -25.38
C SER A 594 10.07 -9.88 -25.61
N THR A 595 10.55 -8.84 -24.90
CA THR A 595 11.90 -8.28 -25.09
C THR A 595 12.70 -8.03 -23.82
N ALA A 596 12.10 -8.06 -22.63
CA ALA A 596 12.80 -7.82 -21.36
C ALA A 596 13.86 -8.89 -21.03
N SER A 597 13.64 -10.12 -21.51
CA SER A 597 14.59 -11.23 -21.46
C SER A 597 15.67 -11.19 -22.55
N ASN A 598 15.71 -10.19 -23.44
CA ASN A 598 16.79 -10.07 -24.42
C ASN A 598 18.13 -9.70 -23.75
N TYR A 599 19.22 -10.18 -24.35
CA TYR A 599 20.60 -9.92 -23.91
C TYR A 599 20.90 -8.43 -23.65
N ASP A 600 21.25 -8.09 -22.40
CA ASP A 600 21.64 -6.74 -21.95
C ASP A 600 23.01 -6.77 -21.23
N ALA A 601 24.04 -6.20 -21.86
CA ALA A 601 25.39 -6.16 -21.31
C ALA A 601 25.54 -5.23 -20.09
N ASN A 602 24.67 -4.22 -19.93
CA ASN A 602 24.70 -3.32 -18.77
C ASN A 602 24.13 -4.05 -17.55
N ARG A 603 23.04 -4.82 -17.71
CA ARG A 603 22.49 -5.70 -16.66
C ARG A 603 23.55 -6.70 -16.15
N ILE A 604 24.26 -7.38 -17.05
CA ILE A 604 25.39 -8.27 -16.68
C ILE A 604 26.44 -7.49 -15.87
N ALA A 605 26.87 -6.32 -16.35
CA ALA A 605 27.93 -5.53 -15.70
C ALA A 605 27.53 -5.01 -14.30
N ILE A 606 26.27 -4.65 -14.10
CA ILE A 606 25.69 -4.27 -12.80
C ILE A 606 25.72 -5.46 -11.83
N LEU A 607 25.26 -6.64 -12.27
CA LEU A 607 25.24 -7.85 -11.45
C LEU A 607 26.66 -8.30 -11.06
N LYS A 608 27.63 -8.18 -11.97
CA LYS A 608 29.05 -8.47 -11.67
C LYS A 608 29.68 -7.45 -10.72
N ASP A 609 29.29 -6.18 -10.75
CA ASP A 609 29.70 -5.16 -9.77
C ASP A 609 29.14 -5.45 -8.36
N TYR A 610 27.90 -5.97 -8.27
CA TYR A 610 27.33 -6.46 -7.01
C TYR A 610 28.00 -7.74 -6.51
N ASN A 611 28.23 -8.73 -7.37
CA ASN A 611 28.96 -9.96 -7.03
C ASN A 611 30.37 -9.63 -6.51
N ALA A 612 31.12 -8.77 -7.20
CA ALA A 612 32.46 -8.35 -6.76
C ALA A 612 32.47 -7.73 -5.35
N ALA A 613 31.44 -6.94 -5.00
CA ALA A 613 31.32 -6.32 -3.67
C ALA A 613 30.91 -7.31 -2.56
N ILE A 614 30.07 -8.31 -2.90
CA ILE A 614 29.74 -9.45 -2.04
C ILE A 614 30.99 -10.26 -1.75
N LYS A 615 31.71 -10.69 -2.80
CA LYS A 615 32.94 -11.49 -2.69
C LYS A 615 34.09 -10.73 -2.00
N GLN A 616 34.07 -9.39 -2.00
CA GLN A 616 35.01 -8.56 -1.24
C GLN A 616 34.78 -8.64 0.28
N ALA A 617 33.52 -8.72 0.74
CA ALA A 617 33.21 -8.85 2.16
C ALA A 617 33.26 -10.32 2.64
N LYS A 618 32.75 -11.25 1.84
CA LYS A 618 32.76 -12.70 2.12
C LYS A 618 32.96 -13.47 0.82
N SER A 619 34.19 -13.95 0.58
CA SER A 619 34.61 -14.55 -0.69
C SER A 619 33.87 -15.84 -1.07
N ASP A 620 33.38 -16.56 -0.07
CA ASP A 620 32.59 -17.80 -0.20
C ASP A 620 31.08 -17.56 -0.21
N ALA A 621 30.61 -16.30 -0.07
CA ALA A 621 29.19 -15.99 -0.05
C ALA A 621 28.48 -16.45 -1.32
N TYR A 622 27.38 -17.15 -1.14
CA TYR A 622 26.55 -17.70 -2.19
C TYR A 622 25.74 -16.57 -2.86
N VAL A 623 25.56 -16.65 -4.17
CA VAL A 623 24.73 -15.70 -4.92
C VAL A 623 23.85 -16.50 -5.84
N ILE A 624 22.55 -16.26 -5.80
CA ILE A 624 21.51 -16.83 -6.65
C ILE A 624 20.76 -15.65 -7.28
N LEU A 625 20.39 -15.72 -8.56
CA LEU A 625 19.58 -14.71 -9.21
C LEU A 625 18.32 -15.33 -9.80
N GLU A 626 17.15 -14.74 -9.54
CA GLU A 626 16.00 -14.88 -10.43
C GLU A 626 16.23 -13.96 -11.64
N HIS A 627 16.28 -14.56 -12.83
CA HIS A 627 16.86 -13.92 -14.02
C HIS A 627 16.08 -14.23 -15.29
N PHE A 628 15.96 -15.51 -15.68
CA PHE A 628 15.14 -15.98 -16.81
C PHE A 628 15.30 -15.13 -18.09
N CYS A 629 16.54 -14.90 -18.52
CA CYS A 629 16.90 -14.08 -19.68
C CYS A 629 17.52 -14.92 -20.79
N ASP A 630 18.11 -14.27 -21.80
CA ASP A 630 18.92 -14.91 -22.83
C ASP A 630 20.02 -15.76 -22.17
N ALA A 631 20.09 -17.05 -22.54
CA ALA A 631 21.02 -18.02 -21.94
C ALA A 631 22.50 -17.60 -22.00
N ARG A 632 22.86 -16.61 -22.84
CA ARG A 632 24.20 -16.00 -22.83
C ARG A 632 24.47 -15.17 -21.57
N GLU A 633 23.48 -14.45 -21.03
CA GLU A 633 23.62 -13.78 -19.73
C GLU A 633 23.77 -14.80 -18.61
N GLU A 634 22.91 -15.82 -18.58
CA GLU A 634 22.95 -16.88 -17.58
C GLU A 634 24.30 -17.61 -17.57
N GLN A 635 24.88 -17.90 -18.75
CA GLN A 635 26.23 -18.44 -18.89
C GLN A 635 27.33 -17.47 -18.46
N GLU A 636 27.23 -16.18 -18.81
CA GLU A 636 28.20 -15.17 -18.40
C GLU A 636 28.18 -14.86 -16.90
N LEU A 637 27.03 -14.99 -16.24
CA LEU A 637 26.84 -14.79 -14.80
C LEU A 637 27.27 -16.05 -14.03
N ALA A 638 26.95 -17.25 -14.53
CA ALA A 638 27.44 -18.51 -13.97
C ALA A 638 28.97 -18.62 -14.03
N ALA A 639 29.59 -18.16 -15.12
CA ALA A 639 31.06 -18.07 -15.24
C ALA A 639 31.73 -17.08 -14.27
N ASP A 640 30.95 -16.20 -13.61
CA ASP A 640 31.39 -15.25 -12.58
C ASP A 640 31.26 -15.83 -11.15
N GLY A 641 30.78 -17.07 -11.01
CA GLY A 641 30.55 -17.72 -9.72
C GLY A 641 29.24 -17.31 -9.03
N MET A 642 28.27 -16.84 -9.81
CA MET A 642 26.86 -16.70 -9.39
C MET A 642 26.07 -17.95 -9.80
N HIS A 643 24.92 -18.17 -9.15
CA HIS A 643 23.95 -19.20 -9.50
C HIS A 643 22.66 -18.54 -9.98
N LEU A 644 21.84 -19.29 -10.70
CA LEU A 644 20.61 -18.81 -11.32
C LEU A 644 19.46 -19.76 -10.96
N TRP A 645 18.28 -19.24 -10.65
CA TRP A 645 17.06 -20.02 -10.42
C TRP A 645 16.68 -20.80 -11.69
N ARG A 646 16.37 -22.09 -11.54
CA ARG A 646 16.02 -22.98 -12.66
C ARG A 646 14.67 -23.65 -12.41
N ASN A 647 13.62 -22.93 -12.79
CA ASN A 647 12.23 -23.34 -12.68
C ASN A 647 11.94 -24.58 -13.52
N MET A 648 11.49 -25.66 -12.88
CA MET A 648 10.99 -26.87 -13.54
C MET A 648 9.56 -27.24 -13.11
N ASN A 649 8.83 -26.32 -12.43
CA ASN A 649 7.52 -26.61 -11.85
C ASN A 649 6.54 -27.19 -12.86
N TYR A 650 6.41 -26.56 -14.03
CA TYR A 650 5.46 -27.02 -15.05
C TYR A 650 5.65 -28.51 -15.38
N ALA A 651 6.88 -28.95 -15.67
CA ALA A 651 7.17 -30.34 -16.02
C ALA A 651 6.94 -31.32 -14.85
N TYR A 652 7.36 -30.94 -13.63
CA TYR A 652 7.13 -31.74 -12.42
C TYR A 652 5.65 -31.80 -12.01
N CYS A 653 4.87 -30.79 -12.35
CA CYS A 653 3.41 -30.82 -12.22
C CYS A 653 2.74 -31.72 -13.25
N GLN A 654 3.18 -31.73 -14.52
CA GLN A 654 2.65 -32.68 -15.51
C GLN A 654 2.89 -34.13 -15.05
N THR A 655 4.11 -34.47 -14.64
CA THR A 655 4.39 -35.80 -14.09
C THR A 655 3.60 -36.10 -12.82
N ALA A 656 3.47 -35.14 -11.89
CA ALA A 656 2.67 -35.33 -10.68
C ALA A 656 1.21 -35.66 -11.01
N MET A 657 0.61 -34.97 -11.98
CA MET A 657 -0.75 -35.25 -12.47
C MET A 657 -0.86 -36.52 -13.32
N GLY A 658 0.25 -37.16 -13.73
CA GLY A 658 0.24 -38.31 -14.63
C GLY A 658 0.07 -37.95 -16.11
N TYR A 659 0.37 -36.70 -16.50
CA TYR A 659 0.25 -36.19 -17.86
C TYR A 659 1.60 -36.28 -18.59
N LYS A 660 1.56 -36.72 -19.85
CA LYS A 660 2.76 -36.95 -20.67
C LYS A 660 3.27 -35.66 -21.32
N GLU A 661 2.38 -34.88 -21.92
CA GLU A 661 2.68 -33.68 -22.67
C GLU A 661 3.29 -32.62 -21.73
N GLY A 662 4.40 -31.99 -22.12
CA GLY A 662 5.10 -30.99 -21.31
C GLY A 662 5.92 -31.54 -20.13
N SER A 663 5.96 -32.86 -19.91
CA SER A 663 6.50 -33.49 -18.70
C SER A 663 8.03 -33.70 -18.67
N ALA A 664 8.79 -33.15 -19.62
CA ALA A 664 10.21 -33.47 -19.80
C ALA A 664 11.10 -32.80 -18.73
N PHE A 665 11.86 -33.59 -17.96
CA PHE A 665 12.75 -33.04 -16.91
C PHE A 665 14.10 -32.55 -17.42
N SER A 666 14.42 -32.73 -18.71
CA SER A 666 15.76 -32.53 -19.26
C SER A 666 16.36 -31.13 -19.02
N GLY A 667 15.52 -30.12 -18.75
CA GLY A 667 15.95 -28.77 -18.40
C GLY A 667 16.55 -28.60 -17.00
N LEU A 668 16.36 -29.54 -16.06
CA LEU A 668 16.87 -29.43 -14.68
C LEU A 668 18.40 -29.54 -14.60
N TYR A 669 19.04 -30.21 -15.56
CA TYR A 669 20.49 -30.39 -15.61
C TYR A 669 21.08 -29.80 -16.89
N GLU A 670 22.13 -29.01 -16.71
CA GLU A 670 23.15 -28.77 -17.72
C GLU A 670 24.52 -29.01 -17.06
N LYS A 671 25.58 -29.15 -17.85
CA LYS A 671 26.93 -29.38 -17.30
C LYS A 671 27.54 -28.14 -16.60
N THR A 672 26.85 -27.00 -16.60
CA THR A 672 27.20 -25.80 -15.83
C THR A 672 26.53 -25.88 -14.45
N TYR A 673 27.32 -25.97 -13.39
CA TYR A 673 26.82 -26.21 -12.02
C TYR A 673 26.16 -24.98 -11.34
N GLY A 674 26.00 -23.88 -12.09
CA GLY A 674 25.37 -22.64 -11.61
C GLY A 674 23.85 -22.70 -11.43
N TRP A 675 23.17 -23.82 -11.68
CA TRP A 675 21.70 -23.88 -11.67
C TRP A 675 21.12 -24.36 -10.33
N VAL A 676 20.33 -23.50 -9.67
CA VAL A 676 19.51 -23.89 -8.51
C VAL A 676 18.15 -24.39 -9.02
N GLY A 677 18.03 -25.71 -9.18
CA GLY A 677 16.83 -26.34 -9.71
C GLY A 677 15.74 -26.57 -8.66
N PHE A 678 14.47 -26.32 -9.01
CA PHE A 678 13.32 -26.54 -8.12
C PHE A 678 12.11 -27.18 -8.82
N MET A 679 11.36 -27.98 -8.06
CA MET A 679 10.02 -28.47 -8.47
C MET A 679 8.92 -27.47 -8.08
N GLU A 680 9.12 -26.73 -7.00
CA GLU A 680 8.22 -25.70 -6.49
C GLU A 680 9.04 -24.58 -5.85
N SER A 681 8.62 -23.34 -6.04
CA SER A 681 9.05 -22.16 -5.28
C SER A 681 7.83 -21.45 -4.68
N HIS A 682 8.00 -20.36 -3.91
CA HIS A 682 6.87 -19.62 -3.33
C HIS A 682 5.86 -19.12 -4.40
N ASP A 683 6.33 -18.69 -5.58
CA ASP A 683 5.53 -18.22 -6.72
C ASP A 683 4.63 -19.28 -7.36
N GLU A 684 5.08 -20.54 -7.34
CA GLU A 684 4.65 -21.59 -8.26
C GLU A 684 3.61 -22.54 -7.68
N GLU A 685 2.67 -22.97 -8.53
CA GLU A 685 1.50 -23.72 -8.05
C GLU A 685 1.85 -25.19 -7.71
N ARG A 686 1.33 -25.65 -6.58
CA ARG A 686 1.75 -26.88 -5.87
C ARG A 686 1.41 -28.15 -6.65
N MET A 687 2.34 -29.10 -6.69
CA MET A 687 2.16 -30.41 -7.33
C MET A 687 1.02 -31.19 -6.66
N GLY A 688 1.00 -31.23 -5.32
CA GLY A 688 -0.03 -31.94 -4.55
C GLY A 688 -1.44 -31.38 -4.78
N TYR A 689 -1.56 -30.05 -4.95
CA TYR A 689 -2.81 -29.38 -5.28
C TYR A 689 -3.24 -29.68 -6.72
N LYS A 690 -2.33 -29.53 -7.70
CA LYS A 690 -2.62 -29.86 -9.10
C LYS A 690 -3.05 -31.33 -9.27
N GLN A 691 -2.44 -32.26 -8.53
CA GLN A 691 -2.92 -33.64 -8.43
C GLN A 691 -4.37 -33.74 -7.92
N SER A 692 -4.69 -33.08 -6.80
CA SER A 692 -6.02 -33.17 -6.18
C SER A 692 -7.15 -32.60 -7.04
N GLN A 693 -6.84 -31.68 -7.97
CA GLN A 693 -7.82 -31.08 -8.88
C GLN A 693 -7.87 -31.75 -10.26
N TRP A 694 -6.74 -32.23 -10.79
CA TRP A 694 -6.60 -32.60 -12.21
C TRP A 694 -5.83 -33.91 -12.48
N GLY A 695 -5.41 -34.67 -11.46
CA GLY A 695 -4.67 -35.91 -11.64
C GLY A 695 -5.39 -36.99 -12.49
N ASP A 696 -4.63 -37.76 -13.26
CA ASP A 696 -5.16 -38.86 -14.06
C ASP A 696 -5.49 -40.09 -13.20
N GLY A 697 -6.65 -40.71 -13.47
CA GLY A 697 -7.10 -41.94 -12.81
C GLY A 697 -7.11 -41.85 -11.28
N VAL A 698 -6.27 -42.67 -10.63
CA VAL A 698 -6.16 -42.70 -9.16
C VAL A 698 -5.56 -41.42 -8.57
N LEU A 699 -4.77 -40.67 -9.34
CA LEU A 699 -4.04 -39.49 -8.85
C LEU A 699 -4.96 -38.30 -8.48
N ALA A 700 -6.21 -38.28 -8.94
CA ALA A 700 -7.22 -37.30 -8.49
C ALA A 700 -8.02 -37.73 -7.25
N THR A 701 -7.94 -39.00 -6.81
CA THR A 701 -8.90 -39.57 -5.84
C THR A 701 -8.30 -40.33 -4.67
N ASP A 702 -7.06 -40.81 -4.78
CA ASP A 702 -6.36 -41.53 -3.73
C ASP A 702 -5.17 -40.71 -3.19
N LEU A 703 -4.89 -40.81 -1.88
CA LEU A 703 -3.76 -40.09 -1.28
C LEU A 703 -2.44 -40.84 -1.45
N ALA A 704 -2.43 -42.16 -1.28
CA ALA A 704 -1.21 -42.96 -1.39
C ALA A 704 -0.66 -42.91 -2.81
N ALA A 705 -1.50 -43.09 -3.83
CA ALA A 705 -1.09 -42.97 -5.24
C ALA A 705 -0.53 -41.58 -5.59
N ARG A 706 -1.10 -40.51 -5.02
CA ARG A 706 -0.54 -39.14 -5.14
C ARG A 706 0.85 -39.06 -4.55
N MET A 707 1.03 -39.54 -3.31
CA MET A 707 2.31 -39.50 -2.62
C MET A 707 3.36 -40.38 -3.31
N ASP A 708 3.01 -41.56 -3.81
CA ASP A 708 3.91 -42.43 -4.59
C ASP A 708 4.40 -41.74 -5.88
N GLN A 709 3.51 -41.07 -6.62
CA GLN A 709 3.90 -40.29 -7.80
C GLN A 709 4.79 -39.08 -7.43
N LEU A 710 4.61 -38.47 -6.25
CA LEU A 710 5.51 -37.43 -5.73
C LEU A 710 6.86 -37.99 -5.24
N GLN A 711 6.90 -39.19 -4.67
CA GLN A 711 8.15 -39.88 -4.33
C GLN A 711 8.96 -40.17 -5.62
N LEU A 712 8.28 -40.63 -6.67
CA LEU A 712 8.84 -40.86 -8.00
C LEU A 712 9.38 -39.55 -8.63
N ASN A 713 8.65 -38.43 -8.53
CA ASN A 713 9.19 -37.10 -8.88
C ASN A 713 10.48 -36.78 -8.08
N THR A 714 10.44 -36.97 -6.77
CA THR A 714 11.54 -36.68 -5.83
C THR A 714 12.78 -37.50 -6.14
N ALA A 715 12.61 -38.78 -6.49
CA ALA A 715 13.69 -39.66 -6.93
C ALA A 715 14.41 -39.13 -8.17
N PHE A 716 13.67 -38.58 -9.15
CA PHE A 716 14.24 -37.92 -10.34
C PHE A 716 14.68 -36.47 -10.12
N PHE A 717 14.51 -35.89 -8.94
CA PHE A 717 14.91 -34.53 -8.61
C PHE A 717 16.18 -34.51 -7.74
N LEU A 718 16.17 -35.22 -6.61
CA LEU A 718 17.28 -35.24 -5.65
C LEU A 718 18.50 -36.05 -6.11
N THR A 719 18.33 -36.95 -7.10
CA THR A 719 19.45 -37.69 -7.73
C THR A 719 20.08 -36.99 -8.93
N VAL A 720 19.72 -35.72 -9.21
CA VAL A 720 20.31 -34.93 -10.30
C VAL A 720 21.45 -34.04 -9.76
N PRO A 721 22.62 -33.94 -10.43
CA PRO A 721 23.72 -33.08 -10.00
C PRO A 721 23.37 -31.59 -9.88
N GLY A 722 24.27 -30.82 -9.24
CA GLY A 722 24.09 -29.38 -8.96
C GLY A 722 23.06 -29.08 -7.88
N PRO A 723 22.97 -27.83 -7.39
CA PRO A 723 22.09 -27.45 -6.29
C PRO A 723 20.59 -27.73 -6.53
N LYS A 724 19.84 -27.87 -5.43
CA LYS A 724 18.39 -28.14 -5.42
C LYS A 724 17.71 -27.24 -4.40
N MET A 725 16.52 -26.74 -4.73
CA MET A 725 15.67 -25.97 -3.81
C MET A 725 14.28 -26.62 -3.66
N ILE A 726 13.74 -26.57 -2.45
CA ILE A 726 12.45 -27.15 -2.07
C ILE A 726 11.65 -26.08 -1.34
N TRP A 727 10.46 -25.76 -1.83
CA TRP A 727 9.47 -24.97 -1.10
C TRP A 727 8.92 -25.71 0.12
N GLN A 728 8.72 -24.98 1.23
CA GLN A 728 8.20 -25.51 2.49
C GLN A 728 6.91 -26.35 2.37
N PHE A 729 6.88 -27.48 3.08
CA PHE A 729 5.85 -28.53 3.02
C PHE A 729 5.76 -29.30 1.68
N GLY A 730 6.56 -28.97 0.67
CA GLY A 730 6.67 -29.77 -0.57
C GLY A 730 7.15 -31.20 -0.30
N GLU A 731 7.94 -31.40 0.76
CA GLU A 731 8.38 -32.70 1.28
C GLU A 731 7.26 -33.52 1.95
N LEU A 732 6.10 -32.90 2.20
CA LEU A 732 4.88 -33.51 2.76
C LEU A 732 3.71 -33.52 1.74
N GLY A 733 3.99 -33.20 0.48
CA GLY A 733 3.03 -33.24 -0.62
C GLY A 733 1.93 -32.17 -0.49
N TYR A 734 2.31 -30.95 -0.11
CA TYR A 734 1.39 -29.84 0.15
C TYR A 734 0.36 -29.64 -0.97
N ASP A 735 -0.93 -29.64 -0.61
CA ASP A 735 -2.05 -29.66 -1.57
C ASP A 735 -3.12 -28.58 -1.33
N PHE A 736 -2.69 -27.44 -0.77
CA PHE A 736 -3.41 -26.16 -0.90
C PHE A 736 -2.81 -25.34 -2.05
N SER A 737 -3.63 -24.50 -2.69
CA SER A 737 -3.19 -23.66 -3.81
C SER A 737 -2.32 -22.49 -3.33
N ILE A 738 -1.44 -21.99 -4.18
CA ILE A 738 -0.85 -20.64 -4.01
C ILE A 738 -1.91 -19.54 -3.94
N ASN A 739 -3.09 -19.79 -4.50
CA ASN A 739 -4.25 -18.92 -4.46
C ASN A 739 -5.25 -19.33 -3.35
N SER A 740 -4.87 -20.18 -2.39
CA SER A 740 -5.71 -20.49 -1.22
C SER A 740 -5.69 -19.37 -0.17
N ASN A 741 -6.82 -19.19 0.50
CA ASN A 741 -6.94 -18.39 1.72
C ASN A 741 -6.36 -19.13 2.96
N GLN A 742 -6.30 -18.44 4.11
CA GLN A 742 -5.61 -18.90 5.32
C GLN A 742 -6.12 -20.21 5.94
N ASP A 743 -7.43 -20.50 5.85
CA ASP A 743 -7.99 -21.77 6.31
C ASP A 743 -8.04 -22.86 5.23
N GLY A 744 -7.86 -22.47 3.96
CA GLY A 744 -7.89 -23.36 2.80
C GLY A 744 -9.30 -23.67 2.29
N THR A 745 -10.32 -22.91 2.72
CA THR A 745 -11.73 -23.11 2.30
C THR A 745 -12.09 -22.46 0.97
N ALA A 746 -11.27 -21.52 0.47
CA ALA A 746 -11.48 -20.81 -0.79
C ALA A 746 -10.19 -20.71 -1.61
N VAL A 747 -10.34 -20.63 -2.94
CA VAL A 747 -9.25 -20.44 -3.91
C VAL A 747 -9.62 -19.30 -4.86
N SER A 748 -8.77 -18.27 -4.92
CA SER A 748 -8.96 -17.05 -5.70
C SER A 748 -7.64 -16.30 -5.81
N GLU A 749 -7.35 -15.66 -6.95
CA GLU A 749 -6.07 -14.93 -7.14
C GLU A 749 -5.91 -13.78 -6.14
N GLU A 750 -7.00 -13.26 -5.59
CA GLU A 750 -6.99 -12.28 -4.50
C GLU A 750 -6.30 -12.80 -3.23
N TYR A 751 -6.28 -14.12 -3.00
CA TYR A 751 -5.62 -14.75 -1.86
C TYR A 751 -4.16 -15.14 -2.12
N ARG A 752 -3.56 -14.77 -3.26
CA ARG A 752 -2.16 -15.15 -3.58
C ARG A 752 -1.21 -14.85 -2.42
N THR A 753 -1.11 -13.58 -2.02
CA THR A 753 -0.23 -13.12 -0.93
C THR A 753 -0.78 -13.36 0.48
N HIS A 754 -2.05 -13.75 0.64
CA HIS A 754 -2.64 -14.07 1.95
C HIS A 754 -1.89 -15.23 2.64
N ARG A 755 -1.97 -15.27 3.97
CA ARG A 755 -1.48 -16.40 4.78
C ARG A 755 -1.96 -17.74 4.23
N LYS A 756 -1.15 -18.78 4.40
CA LYS A 756 -1.41 -20.13 3.89
C LYS A 756 -1.65 -21.13 5.03
N PRO A 757 -2.44 -22.20 4.79
CA PRO A 757 -2.71 -23.17 5.85
C PRO A 757 -1.46 -23.95 6.26
N ILE A 758 -0.96 -23.72 7.48
CA ILE A 758 0.15 -24.49 8.08
C ILE A 758 -0.28 -25.96 8.24
N ARG A 759 0.60 -26.92 7.86
CA ARG A 759 0.28 -28.36 7.83
C ARG A 759 1.36 -29.29 8.43
N TRP A 760 1.76 -29.01 9.67
CA TRP A 760 2.63 -29.93 10.42
C TRP A 760 1.96 -31.26 10.80
N ASP A 761 0.63 -31.31 10.83
CA ASP A 761 -0.19 -32.52 11.00
C ASP A 761 -0.02 -33.53 9.84
N TYR A 762 0.56 -33.12 8.71
CA TYR A 762 0.85 -34.04 7.61
C TYR A 762 1.90 -35.10 7.96
N LEU A 763 2.70 -34.89 9.01
CA LEU A 763 3.62 -35.91 9.55
C LEU A 763 2.89 -37.05 10.29
N ASP A 764 1.64 -36.85 10.71
CA ASP A 764 0.81 -37.89 11.36
C ASP A 764 0.07 -38.79 10.34
N ASN A 765 0.05 -38.41 9.05
CA ASN A 765 -0.47 -39.25 7.98
C ASN A 765 0.64 -40.15 7.40
N ALA A 766 0.40 -41.46 7.35
CA ALA A 766 1.40 -42.44 6.93
C ALA A 766 1.92 -42.23 5.49
N ASP A 767 1.04 -41.90 4.55
CA ASP A 767 1.38 -41.78 3.12
C ASP A 767 2.29 -40.56 2.86
N ARG A 768 1.96 -39.42 3.48
CA ARG A 768 2.78 -38.20 3.48
C ARG A 768 4.06 -38.36 4.27
N LYS A 769 4.03 -39.13 5.36
CA LYS A 769 5.22 -39.44 6.17
C LYS A 769 6.21 -40.33 5.43
N GLU A 770 5.75 -41.26 4.58
CA GLU A 770 6.63 -42.02 3.68
C GLU A 770 7.23 -41.09 2.62
N LEU A 771 6.47 -40.18 2.00
CA LEU A 771 7.03 -39.16 1.08
C LEU A 771 8.17 -38.37 1.74
N HIS A 772 7.95 -37.85 2.94
CA HIS A 772 8.97 -37.18 3.75
C HIS A 772 10.21 -38.07 4.00
N ASP A 773 10.00 -39.35 4.35
CA ASP A 773 11.11 -40.28 4.60
C ASP A 773 11.88 -40.63 3.32
N ILE A 774 11.23 -40.63 2.15
CA ILE A 774 11.89 -40.76 0.85
C ILE A 774 12.73 -39.52 0.53
N TYR A 775 12.23 -38.29 0.77
CA TYR A 775 13.04 -37.07 0.73
C TYR A 775 14.28 -37.21 1.63
N ALA A 776 14.08 -37.55 2.91
CA ALA A 776 15.16 -37.66 3.89
C ALA A 776 16.23 -38.71 3.51
N ARG A 777 15.79 -39.86 2.99
CA ARG A 777 16.69 -40.93 2.52
C ARG A 777 17.44 -40.54 1.25
N LEU A 778 16.80 -39.84 0.30
CA LEU A 778 17.47 -39.36 -0.91
C LEU A 778 18.47 -38.24 -0.62
N MET A 779 18.18 -37.30 0.29
CA MET A 779 19.17 -36.34 0.78
C MET A 779 20.32 -37.02 1.52
N THR A 780 20.04 -38.07 2.30
CA THR A 780 21.09 -38.88 2.95
C THR A 780 22.00 -39.57 1.94
N LEU A 781 21.44 -40.15 0.86
CA LEU A 781 22.20 -40.72 -0.26
C LEU A 781 23.07 -39.66 -0.93
N ARG A 782 22.51 -38.48 -1.20
CA ARG A 782 23.18 -37.36 -1.85
C ARG A 782 24.35 -36.83 -1.01
N ASN A 783 24.04 -36.34 0.19
CA ASN A 783 25.00 -35.66 1.06
C ASN A 783 26.09 -36.60 1.58
N GLY A 784 25.81 -37.91 1.65
CA GLY A 784 26.79 -38.94 2.01
C GLY A 784 27.71 -39.39 0.87
N ASN A 785 27.48 -38.96 -0.37
CA ASN A 785 28.26 -39.37 -1.55
C ASN A 785 28.42 -38.23 -2.57
N PRO A 786 28.99 -37.06 -2.20
CA PRO A 786 29.11 -35.90 -3.10
C PRO A 786 29.88 -36.19 -4.40
N GLU A 787 30.77 -37.19 -4.40
CA GLU A 787 31.53 -37.62 -5.58
C GLU A 787 30.68 -38.25 -6.69
N LEU A 788 29.40 -38.53 -6.42
CA LEU A 788 28.42 -38.94 -7.43
C LEU A 788 27.76 -37.75 -8.13
N PHE A 789 27.99 -36.52 -7.68
CA PHE A 789 27.28 -35.32 -8.15
C PHE A 789 28.23 -34.18 -8.57
N ASP A 790 29.55 -34.41 -8.58
CA ASP A 790 30.56 -33.42 -8.95
C ASP A 790 30.78 -33.29 -10.47
N GLU A 791 31.59 -32.31 -10.90
CA GLU A 791 31.90 -32.03 -12.32
C GLU A 791 32.54 -33.21 -13.09
N GLY A 792 33.15 -34.14 -12.36
CA GLY A 792 33.81 -35.34 -12.87
C GLY A 792 32.90 -36.56 -12.99
N ALA A 793 31.73 -36.56 -12.34
CA ALA A 793 30.75 -37.63 -12.45
C ALA A 793 30.18 -37.74 -13.88
N LEU A 794 29.92 -38.98 -14.31
CA LEU A 794 29.10 -39.27 -15.48
C LEU A 794 27.62 -39.21 -15.08
N PHE A 795 26.82 -38.56 -15.91
CA PHE A 795 25.36 -38.48 -15.76
C PHE A 795 24.70 -38.80 -17.11
N GLU A 796 23.86 -39.82 -17.12
CA GLU A 796 23.03 -40.20 -18.28
C GLU A 796 21.58 -40.40 -17.83
N TRP A 797 20.60 -39.93 -18.60
CA TRP A 797 19.20 -40.09 -18.25
C TRP A 797 18.24 -40.06 -19.45
N LYS A 798 17.12 -40.76 -19.29
CA LYS A 798 15.95 -40.82 -20.19
C LYS A 798 14.75 -40.23 -19.44
N VAL A 799 14.45 -38.95 -19.69
CA VAL A 799 13.42 -38.19 -18.96
C VAL A 799 12.55 -37.30 -19.87
N GLY A 800 12.51 -37.58 -21.17
CA GLY A 800 11.66 -36.89 -22.12
C GLY A 800 10.20 -37.37 -22.09
N GLU A 801 9.36 -36.76 -22.92
CA GLU A 801 7.99 -37.23 -23.16
C GLU A 801 7.98 -38.54 -23.98
N ALA A 802 9.02 -38.78 -24.79
CA ALA A 802 9.19 -40.01 -25.55
C ALA A 802 9.31 -41.23 -24.61
N ASP A 803 10.09 -41.08 -23.54
CA ASP A 803 10.37 -42.13 -22.54
C ASP A 803 9.17 -42.47 -21.63
N TRP A 804 8.02 -41.80 -21.78
CA TRP A 804 6.87 -41.94 -20.88
C TRP A 804 6.31 -43.38 -20.81
N ASN A 805 6.16 -44.04 -21.96
CA ASN A 805 5.54 -45.37 -22.04
C ASN A 805 6.50 -46.52 -21.71
N ASP A 806 7.79 -46.33 -22.05
CA ASP A 806 8.84 -47.34 -21.86
C ASP A 806 9.53 -47.18 -20.48
N GLY A 807 9.24 -46.08 -19.78
CA GLY A 807 9.75 -45.75 -18.45
C GLY A 807 10.97 -44.86 -18.48
N ARG A 808 11.10 -44.02 -17.44
CA ARG A 808 12.22 -43.10 -17.27
C ARG A 808 13.35 -43.77 -16.49
N SER A 809 14.59 -43.37 -16.78
CA SER A 809 15.77 -43.86 -16.06
C SER A 809 16.89 -42.83 -15.97
N LEU A 810 17.77 -43.02 -14.98
CA LEU A 810 18.89 -42.13 -14.65
C LEU A 810 20.05 -43.00 -14.16
N LEU A 811 21.27 -42.69 -14.59
CA LEU A 811 22.53 -43.26 -14.11
C LEU A 811 23.45 -42.11 -13.69
N LEU A 812 23.97 -42.19 -12.47
CA LEU A 812 25.16 -41.47 -12.03
C LEU A 812 26.30 -42.46 -11.82
N GLU A 813 27.51 -42.12 -12.27
CA GLU A 813 28.74 -42.86 -11.98
C GLU A 813 29.85 -41.90 -11.57
N SER A 814 30.46 -42.13 -10.39
CA SER A 814 31.61 -41.35 -9.93
C SER A 814 32.89 -41.82 -10.61
N VAL A 815 33.93 -40.99 -10.59
CA VAL A 815 35.28 -41.35 -11.07
C VAL A 815 35.86 -42.59 -10.33
N ALA A 816 35.34 -42.90 -9.14
CA ALA A 816 35.69 -44.09 -8.36
C ALA A 816 34.87 -45.36 -8.70
N GLY A 817 33.92 -45.28 -9.64
CA GLY A 817 33.07 -46.39 -10.06
C GLY A 817 31.91 -46.71 -9.11
N LYS A 818 31.59 -45.84 -8.13
CA LYS A 818 30.28 -45.92 -7.46
C LYS A 818 29.21 -45.55 -8.48
N GLN A 819 28.06 -46.22 -8.43
CA GLN A 819 26.92 -45.92 -9.29
C GLN A 819 25.62 -45.79 -8.49
N ILE A 820 24.78 -44.82 -8.88
CA ILE A 820 23.34 -44.76 -8.56
C ILE A 820 22.57 -44.98 -9.86
N VAL A 821 21.55 -45.83 -9.82
CA VAL A 821 20.57 -45.96 -10.91
C VAL A 821 19.16 -45.72 -10.37
N VAL A 822 18.40 -44.86 -11.06
CA VAL A 822 16.95 -44.71 -10.86
C VAL A 822 16.22 -45.28 -12.08
N VAL A 823 15.14 -46.01 -11.85
CA VAL A 823 14.16 -46.39 -12.88
C VAL A 823 12.76 -46.10 -12.35
N GLY A 824 11.87 -45.56 -13.20
CA GLY A 824 10.55 -45.10 -12.76
C GLY A 824 9.48 -45.11 -13.83
N ASN A 825 8.23 -45.20 -13.38
CA ASN A 825 7.06 -45.42 -14.19
C ASN A 825 5.93 -44.48 -13.77
N PHE A 826 5.70 -43.44 -14.57
CA PHE A 826 4.66 -42.44 -14.33
C PHE A 826 3.25 -42.89 -14.78
N THR A 827 3.12 -44.12 -15.32
CA THR A 827 1.89 -44.62 -15.94
C THR A 827 0.99 -45.44 -15.00
N GLN A 828 -0.28 -45.59 -15.38
CA GLN A 828 -1.34 -46.31 -14.66
C GLN A 828 -1.17 -47.86 -14.63
N ALA A 829 -0.10 -48.42 -15.21
CA ALA A 829 0.12 -49.87 -15.29
C ALA A 829 1.59 -50.23 -15.06
N ALA A 830 1.89 -51.43 -14.54
CA ALA A 830 3.27 -51.87 -14.35
C ALA A 830 3.98 -52.15 -15.69
N ILE A 831 5.19 -51.62 -15.87
CA ILE A 831 6.00 -51.73 -17.10
C ILE A 831 7.36 -52.37 -16.83
N ASN A 832 8.12 -52.68 -17.89
CA ASN A 832 9.51 -53.12 -17.80
C ASN A 832 10.43 -52.03 -18.37
N VAL A 833 11.12 -51.31 -17.49
CA VAL A 833 11.99 -50.17 -17.85
C VAL A 833 13.38 -50.67 -18.24
N ASP A 834 14.00 -50.08 -19.26
CA ASP A 834 15.42 -50.30 -19.59
C ASP A 834 16.32 -49.94 -18.41
N PHE A 835 17.18 -50.87 -17.99
CA PHE A 835 18.19 -50.61 -16.96
C PHE A 835 19.43 -49.96 -17.61
N PRO A 836 19.83 -48.73 -17.22
CA PRO A 836 20.87 -47.97 -17.92
C PRO A 836 22.31 -48.45 -17.65
N ALA A 837 22.54 -49.28 -16.64
CA ALA A 837 23.87 -49.76 -16.25
C ALA A 837 24.08 -51.26 -16.55
N GLU A 838 25.25 -51.80 -16.21
CA GLU A 838 25.52 -53.23 -16.43
C GLU A 838 24.61 -54.14 -15.58
N ALA A 839 23.98 -55.11 -16.25
CA ALA A 839 23.16 -56.14 -15.62
C ALA A 839 24.05 -57.02 -14.71
N GLY A 840 23.69 -57.12 -13.43
CA GLY A 840 24.57 -57.64 -12.39
C GLY A 840 23.88 -57.71 -11.03
N SER A 841 24.64 -57.61 -9.95
CA SER A 841 24.07 -57.62 -8.58
C SER A 841 24.17 -56.25 -7.94
N TRP A 842 23.01 -55.71 -7.57
CA TRP A 842 22.80 -54.34 -7.13
C TRP A 842 22.09 -54.31 -5.78
N ASN A 843 22.35 -53.30 -4.97
CA ASN A 843 21.67 -53.08 -3.71
C ASN A 843 20.45 -52.18 -3.98
N ASN A 844 19.23 -52.61 -3.64
CA ASN A 844 18.05 -51.76 -3.67
C ASN A 844 18.12 -50.78 -2.48
N TYR A 845 18.20 -49.48 -2.77
CA TYR A 845 18.48 -48.46 -1.75
C TYR A 845 17.36 -48.35 -0.69
N PHE A 846 16.11 -48.62 -1.06
CA PHE A 846 14.98 -48.47 -0.17
C PHE A 846 14.71 -49.70 0.70
N THR A 847 14.95 -50.91 0.20
CA THR A 847 14.81 -52.16 0.99
C THR A 847 16.12 -52.62 1.64
N SER A 848 17.28 -52.12 1.19
CA SER A 848 18.62 -52.66 1.49
C SER A 848 18.83 -54.11 1.03
N GLU A 849 17.94 -54.66 0.19
CA GLU A 849 18.08 -56.02 -0.34
C GLU A 849 19.02 -56.05 -1.55
N LYS A 850 19.81 -57.12 -1.67
CA LYS A 850 20.71 -57.32 -2.80
C LYS A 850 20.02 -58.10 -3.91
N GLU A 851 19.56 -57.38 -4.93
CA GLU A 851 18.88 -57.92 -6.10
C GLU A 851 19.90 -58.41 -7.17
N THR A 852 19.42 -59.24 -8.11
CA THR A 852 20.12 -59.52 -9.37
C THR A 852 19.31 -58.87 -10.49
N VAL A 853 19.85 -57.79 -11.05
CA VAL A 853 19.16 -56.91 -11.99
C VAL A 853 19.51 -57.30 -13.42
N GLY A 854 18.48 -57.45 -14.26
CA GLY A 854 18.62 -57.77 -15.68
C GLY A 854 18.86 -56.54 -16.55
N LYS A 855 18.66 -56.69 -17.86
CA LYS A 855 18.65 -55.55 -18.80
C LYS A 855 17.41 -54.67 -18.68
N THR A 856 16.36 -55.17 -18.05
CA THR A 856 15.15 -54.42 -17.73
C THR A 856 14.71 -54.71 -16.30
N VAL A 857 13.99 -53.76 -15.70
CA VAL A 857 13.43 -53.83 -14.35
C VAL A 857 11.92 -53.70 -14.43
N ASN A 858 11.19 -54.61 -13.79
CA ASN A 858 9.74 -54.44 -13.63
C ASN A 858 9.46 -53.37 -12.56
N VAL A 859 8.69 -52.36 -12.92
CA VAL A 859 8.34 -51.21 -12.06
C VAL A 859 6.82 -51.09 -11.98
N PRO A 860 6.21 -51.03 -10.77
CA PRO A 860 4.77 -50.83 -10.59
C PRO A 860 4.23 -49.55 -11.24
N ALA A 861 2.92 -49.47 -11.41
CA ALA A 861 2.24 -48.21 -11.74
C ALA A 861 2.58 -47.14 -10.69
N HIS A 862 2.83 -45.89 -11.11
CA HIS A 862 3.27 -44.77 -10.26
C HIS A 862 4.55 -45.03 -9.44
N GLY A 863 5.27 -46.12 -9.74
CA GLY A 863 6.36 -46.63 -8.94
C GLY A 863 7.75 -46.29 -9.46
N TYR A 864 8.74 -46.54 -8.62
CA TYR A 864 10.16 -46.32 -8.90
C TYR A 864 11.02 -47.35 -8.16
N LYS A 865 12.28 -47.46 -8.58
CA LYS A 865 13.35 -48.12 -7.82
C LYS A 865 14.63 -47.31 -7.91
N VAL A 866 15.39 -47.28 -6.83
CA VAL A 866 16.74 -46.72 -6.76
C VAL A 866 17.70 -47.84 -6.35
N TYR A 867 18.78 -47.99 -7.10
CA TYR A 867 19.80 -49.02 -6.92
C TYR A 867 21.19 -48.39 -6.73
N THR A 868 22.02 -48.98 -5.87
CA THR A 868 23.45 -48.66 -5.72
C THR A 868 24.31 -49.90 -5.99
N ASN A 869 25.54 -49.70 -6.46
CA ASN A 869 26.52 -50.78 -6.60
C ASN A 869 27.46 -50.94 -5.37
N PHE A 870 27.30 -50.04 -4.38
CA PHE A 870 27.99 -49.98 -3.09
C PHE A 870 27.03 -50.27 -1.93
#